data_AF-A0A7I8V408-F1
#
_entry.id   AF-A0A7I8V408-F1
#
_cell.length_a   1.000
_cell.length_b   1.000
_cell.length_c   1.000
_cell.angle_alpha   90.00
_cell.angle_beta   90.00
_cell.angle_gamma   90.00
#
_symmetry.space_group_name_H-M   'P 1'
#
loop_
_entity.id
_entity.type
_entity.pdbx_description
1 polymer ?
#
loop_
_entity_poly.entity_id
_entity_poly.type
_entity_poly.pdbx_seq_one_letter_code
_entity_poly.pdbx_strand_id
1 'polypeptide(L)'
;MDGEENGRSASVSNADGGKKAVPLSVNYKIEDKLASQYQAHNVINLSGSELNLAYFQKNGFTKPISINDKSGLGLRVPSQNFTVADVKACVGSLRTLNVVDSDTRSSFIMMVKDWVEYYVRPEKVKKKFSVTSLEFTHTKLSTYVEAPTAVQQIDWANCVWPIHQRDSQNEENTSIPDRNRLPKVQKFCAMSVKGCFGDFHIDMSGCSTWYHVLHGSKIFWILPPTQYNLDAFEKWVKSGKQEFFAEKGKECQKFTLKEGQTFLLPSGWIHAIYSEEDSLVFSGNFLHSFSIPQQIKIAELEKRIYDKFNYSFFTEIMWYAVKRYCGALLNPPLTPVKETSGEETDTEKKTPTTSPMAKSTSSLPENGSCKKEIKKETKGENDQTEEEPKTEKATIKDENNKVPMKIYLTTFELEGLECLIEWLEKSNFAAARVPIEFHNAQLLLKKLQDLLDNHRNDAADLAITNEPILSWTFNKRPRAASRVPNSLKRGRGGSRVSQSSPSSAGVDQGSGDKSKGPQHRRVRCKKCEPCTRTDCGECHFCRDMRKFGGLGRMKQTCVSRQCMVPLLPSTAICHLCESGDGREAPACLDDIKEANDLLMECSICWKISHPRCLSSKDSDLPCGSLCDDMPACWRCPECIRCDGKPIEEKRRIGKENKIPPPVLMPILPTVNTPPTPKCTKMLSFNDYLKARPADKKSRSKVEEEKPKFVVRPAPITPPPLYVELEDGKNHVLDRNLWQTIFGFLDSKSMVNIMSCCKTFCKWTVDRRFWYYINVNQKCLSRNMLTGIIRRQPSALNLTSTNISRVQLEWLLKRLPCLEHLFLSSNSVAACSALRSVPVTRLRTLDLSWIDGLNDDTLKMIIPPISHTSSLKIVSGLALNGTEVTDSVLGSIVRYMNILVKLELTYCPNITDDILGQLADAETLSHVGLTGCPCITDKVLNGLFSVPLLTILEVNYCKNVTVSACHAAMRTMRQNGKCITICCGQNESPYARLVDMVPELIDT
;
A
#
# COMPACT_ATOMS: atom_id res chain seq x y z
N MET A 1 -19.00 -57.88 12.39
CA MET A 1 -18.44 -58.51 11.18
C MET A 1 -18.47 -57.49 10.03
N ASP A 2 -17.94 -56.28 10.21
CA ASP A 2 -16.51 -55.91 10.31
C ASP A 2 -15.84 -55.93 8.93
N GLY A 3 -15.28 -54.80 8.54
CA GLY A 3 -14.77 -54.53 7.18
C GLY A 3 -14.35 -53.07 7.03
N GLU A 4 -13.45 -52.61 7.90
CA GLU A 4 -12.82 -51.30 7.78
C GLU A 4 -11.88 -51.29 6.57
N GLU A 5 -11.97 -50.30 5.68
CA GLU A 5 -10.85 -49.95 4.80
C GLU A 5 -10.57 -48.44 4.81
N ASN A 6 -9.28 -48.11 4.80
CA ASN A 6 -8.74 -46.82 5.16
C ASN A 6 -9.02 -45.72 4.13
N GLY A 7 -9.34 -44.52 4.61
CA GLY A 7 -9.43 -43.34 3.75
C GLY A 7 -8.08 -42.93 3.16
N ARG A 8 -8.09 -42.43 1.92
CA ARG A 8 -6.97 -41.71 1.29
C ARG A 8 -7.44 -40.38 0.74
N SER A 9 -6.89 -39.29 1.27
CA SER A 9 -7.08 -37.93 0.77
C SER A 9 -6.39 -37.75 -0.58
N ALA A 10 -7.15 -37.40 -1.62
CA ALA A 10 -6.64 -37.15 -2.96
C ALA A 10 -6.06 -35.73 -3.11
N SER A 11 -4.89 -35.49 -2.52
CA SER A 11 -4.11 -34.26 -2.75
C SER A 11 -3.50 -34.26 -4.16
N VAL A 12 -4.11 -33.52 -5.09
CA VAL A 12 -3.59 -33.38 -6.46
C VAL A 12 -2.43 -32.37 -6.46
N SER A 13 -1.22 -32.87 -6.20
CA SER A 13 0.03 -32.18 -6.51
C SER A 13 0.47 -32.50 -7.94
N ASN A 14 1.04 -31.50 -8.64
CA ASN A 14 1.54 -31.69 -10.00
C ASN A 14 2.85 -32.49 -10.00
N ALA A 15 2.85 -33.64 -10.67
CA ALA A 15 4.04 -34.36 -11.09
C ALA A 15 3.87 -34.73 -12.58
N ASP A 16 4.89 -34.45 -13.39
CA ASP A 16 4.81 -34.67 -14.84
C ASP A 16 4.97 -36.16 -15.20
N GLY A 17 4.25 -36.60 -16.21
CA GLY A 17 4.07 -38.02 -16.53
C GLY A 17 3.07 -38.23 -17.65
N GLY A 18 3.56 -38.23 -18.89
CA GLY A 18 2.76 -38.11 -20.12
C GLY A 18 1.66 -39.16 -20.32
N LYS A 19 0.46 -38.87 -19.79
CA LYS A 19 -0.81 -39.42 -20.26
C LYS A 19 -1.59 -38.30 -20.94
N LYS A 20 -2.05 -38.52 -22.18
CA LYS A 20 -2.92 -37.55 -22.88
C LYS A 20 -4.18 -37.35 -22.03
N ALA A 21 -4.45 -36.12 -21.62
CA ALA A 21 -5.70 -35.78 -20.94
C ALA A 21 -6.87 -36.10 -21.86
N VAL A 22 -7.74 -37.02 -21.44
CA VAL A 22 -9.03 -37.25 -22.11
C VAL A 22 -9.87 -35.99 -21.92
N PRO A 23 -10.48 -35.41 -22.97
CA PRO A 23 -11.33 -34.25 -22.82
C PRO A 23 -12.48 -34.54 -21.86
N LEU A 24 -12.57 -33.76 -20.77
CA LEU A 24 -13.70 -33.84 -19.84
C LEU A 24 -14.95 -33.31 -20.57
N SER A 25 -15.84 -34.22 -20.98
CA SER A 25 -17.04 -33.88 -21.72
C SER A 25 -18.01 -33.10 -20.83
N VAL A 26 -18.31 -31.85 -21.19
CA VAL A 26 -19.37 -31.06 -20.55
C VAL A 26 -20.72 -31.71 -20.86
N ASN A 27 -21.56 -31.97 -19.85
CA ASN A 27 -22.84 -32.65 -20.03
C ASN A 27 -23.96 -31.72 -20.56
N TYR A 28 -23.61 -30.54 -21.05
CA TYR A 28 -24.53 -29.57 -21.65
C TYR A 28 -23.82 -28.76 -22.75
N LYS A 29 -24.59 -28.30 -23.74
CA LYS A 29 -24.14 -27.29 -24.71
C LYS A 29 -24.54 -25.90 -24.22
N ILE A 30 -23.70 -24.89 -24.45
CA ILE A 30 -24.00 -23.52 -24.01
C ILE A 30 -25.02 -22.85 -24.93
N GLU A 31 -25.06 -23.26 -26.19
CA GLU A 31 -25.99 -22.83 -27.24
C GLU A 31 -27.45 -23.06 -26.82
N ASP A 32 -27.76 -24.23 -26.25
CA ASP A 32 -29.10 -24.58 -25.76
C ASP A 32 -29.53 -23.67 -24.58
N LYS A 33 -28.57 -23.26 -23.73
CA LYS A 33 -28.80 -22.38 -22.58
C LYS A 33 -28.88 -20.90 -22.97
N LEU A 34 -28.30 -20.51 -24.10
CA LEU A 34 -28.47 -19.17 -24.69
C LEU A 34 -29.90 -18.98 -25.22
N ALA A 35 -30.53 -20.02 -25.78
CA ALA A 35 -31.94 -19.97 -26.18
C ALA A 35 -32.91 -19.92 -24.97
N SER A 36 -32.57 -20.64 -23.89
CA SER A 36 -33.36 -20.73 -22.65
C SER A 36 -33.56 -19.36 -21.98
N GLN A 37 -34.79 -19.04 -21.55
CA GLN A 37 -35.17 -17.64 -21.27
C GLN A 37 -34.80 -17.11 -19.86
N TYR A 38 -34.80 -17.94 -18.81
CA TYR A 38 -34.43 -17.59 -17.42
C TYR A 38 -34.94 -16.21 -16.96
N GLN A 39 -36.27 -16.11 -16.74
CA GLN A 39 -37.00 -14.84 -16.66
C GLN A 39 -37.07 -14.16 -15.27
N ALA A 40 -36.22 -14.48 -14.29
CA ALA A 40 -36.32 -13.82 -12.98
C ALA A 40 -36.04 -12.30 -13.06
N HIS A 41 -36.56 -11.52 -12.10
CA HIS A 41 -36.47 -10.06 -12.07
C HIS A 41 -35.62 -9.57 -10.88
N ASN A 42 -34.32 -9.83 -10.97
CA ASN A 42 -33.32 -9.53 -9.94
C ASN A 42 -32.65 -8.15 -10.13
N VAL A 43 -32.32 -7.79 -11.37
CA VAL A 43 -31.61 -6.55 -11.70
C VAL A 43 -32.51 -5.32 -11.59
N ILE A 44 -32.05 -4.30 -10.85
CA ILE A 44 -32.62 -2.96 -10.82
C ILE A 44 -31.94 -2.12 -11.91
N ASN A 45 -32.69 -1.26 -12.61
CA ASN A 45 -32.12 -0.24 -13.49
C ASN A 45 -32.12 1.12 -12.79
N LEU A 46 -31.00 1.85 -12.83
CA LEU A 46 -30.87 3.22 -12.31
C LEU A 46 -30.22 4.13 -13.36
N SER A 47 -30.44 5.45 -13.25
CA SER A 47 -29.54 6.44 -13.84
C SER A 47 -28.25 6.56 -13.02
N GLY A 48 -27.16 7.00 -13.64
CA GLY A 48 -25.89 7.16 -12.92
C GLY A 48 -25.89 8.28 -11.87
N SER A 49 -26.89 9.16 -11.87
CA SER A 49 -27.16 10.15 -10.82
C SER A 49 -27.85 9.56 -9.58
N GLU A 50 -28.65 8.51 -9.75
CA GLU A 50 -29.31 7.81 -8.63
C GLU A 50 -28.34 6.90 -7.87
N LEU A 51 -27.27 6.41 -8.53
CA LEU A 51 -26.21 5.65 -7.87
C LEU A 51 -25.23 6.57 -7.11
N ASN A 52 -25.66 7.02 -5.94
CA ASN A 52 -24.91 7.85 -5.00
C ASN A 52 -24.79 7.15 -3.62
N LEU A 53 -24.16 7.80 -2.64
CA LEU A 53 -23.97 7.19 -1.31
C LEU A 53 -25.30 7.08 -0.54
N ALA A 54 -26.20 8.05 -0.68
CA ALA A 54 -27.54 7.97 -0.08
C ALA A 54 -28.35 6.77 -0.59
N TYR A 55 -28.17 6.33 -1.85
CA TYR A 55 -28.76 5.08 -2.33
C TYR A 55 -28.29 3.87 -1.52
N PHE A 56 -26.99 3.74 -1.27
CA PHE A 56 -26.45 2.63 -0.47
C PHE A 56 -26.84 2.72 1.01
N GLN A 57 -26.89 3.93 1.58
CA GLN A 57 -27.36 4.14 2.96
C GLN A 57 -28.84 3.76 3.12
N LYS A 58 -29.68 4.09 2.14
CA LYS A 58 -31.13 3.84 2.18
C LYS A 58 -31.53 2.40 1.87
N ASN A 59 -30.88 1.77 0.89
CA ASN A 59 -31.31 0.48 0.31
C ASN A 59 -30.33 -0.68 0.56
N GLY A 60 -29.18 -0.40 1.19
CA GLY A 60 -28.05 -1.31 1.25
C GLY A 60 -27.46 -1.54 -0.15
N PHE A 61 -26.76 -2.68 -0.33
CA PHE A 61 -26.45 -3.19 -1.67
C PHE A 61 -26.77 -4.68 -1.75
N THR A 62 -28.05 -5.00 -1.96
CA THR A 62 -28.61 -6.36 -1.88
C THR A 62 -28.98 -6.95 -3.24
N LYS A 63 -29.37 -6.11 -4.21
CA LYS A 63 -29.74 -6.49 -5.58
C LYS A 63 -28.80 -5.90 -6.62
N PRO A 64 -28.54 -6.58 -7.75
CA PRO A 64 -27.65 -6.07 -8.79
C PRO A 64 -28.24 -4.86 -9.51
N ILE A 65 -27.38 -3.95 -9.96
CA ILE A 65 -27.77 -2.66 -10.54
C ILE A 65 -27.19 -2.56 -11.95
N SER A 66 -28.04 -2.24 -12.92
CA SER A 66 -27.69 -1.89 -14.29
C SER A 66 -27.87 -0.39 -14.51
N ILE A 67 -26.91 0.24 -15.19
CA ILE A 67 -26.94 1.64 -15.60
C ILE A 67 -26.62 1.70 -17.09
N ASN A 68 -27.50 2.33 -17.87
CA ASN A 68 -27.44 2.29 -19.34
C ASN A 68 -26.26 3.04 -19.95
N ASP A 69 -25.72 4.04 -19.27
CA ASP A 69 -24.54 4.79 -19.71
C ASP A 69 -23.75 5.33 -18.52
N LYS A 70 -22.57 5.92 -18.76
CA LYS A 70 -21.65 6.36 -17.70
C LYS A 70 -21.87 7.78 -17.16
N SER A 71 -22.88 8.50 -17.64
CA SER A 71 -23.23 9.84 -17.16
C SER A 71 -23.68 9.80 -15.69
N GLY A 72 -23.32 10.82 -14.91
CA GLY A 72 -23.63 10.88 -13.47
C GLY A 72 -22.74 10.01 -12.57
N LEU A 73 -22.35 8.80 -13.00
CA LEU A 73 -21.59 7.83 -12.20
C LEU A 73 -20.24 8.32 -11.65
N GLY A 74 -19.64 9.34 -12.28
CA GLY A 74 -18.24 9.74 -12.04
C GLY A 74 -17.19 8.73 -12.53
N LEU A 75 -17.64 7.59 -13.08
CA LEU A 75 -16.83 6.53 -13.68
C LEU A 75 -15.87 7.11 -14.74
N ARG A 76 -14.61 6.66 -14.71
CA ARG A 76 -13.62 6.95 -15.74
C ARG A 76 -13.19 5.65 -16.40
N VAL A 77 -13.14 5.68 -17.72
CA VAL A 77 -12.57 4.64 -18.59
C VAL A 77 -11.93 5.33 -19.81
N PRO A 78 -11.09 4.64 -20.60
CA PRO A 78 -10.61 5.13 -21.89
C PRO A 78 -11.71 5.60 -22.86
N SER A 79 -11.29 6.27 -23.93
CA SER A 79 -12.14 6.59 -25.09
C SER A 79 -12.51 5.34 -25.90
N GLN A 80 -13.57 5.43 -26.70
CA GLN A 80 -14.06 4.31 -27.52
C GLN A 80 -13.05 3.79 -28.55
N ASN A 81 -12.02 4.58 -28.87
CA ASN A 81 -10.96 4.18 -29.80
C ASN A 81 -9.84 3.35 -29.12
N PHE A 82 -9.95 3.06 -27.82
CA PHE A 82 -8.93 2.33 -27.06
C PHE A 82 -9.05 0.81 -27.26
N THR A 83 -7.92 0.16 -27.51
CA THR A 83 -7.86 -1.24 -27.96
C THR A 83 -7.03 -2.15 -27.05
N VAL A 84 -7.04 -3.46 -27.32
CA VAL A 84 -6.13 -4.43 -26.69
C VAL A 84 -4.65 -4.12 -26.99
N ALA A 85 -4.33 -3.44 -28.10
CA ALA A 85 -2.98 -2.95 -28.37
C ALA A 85 -2.58 -1.77 -27.45
N ASP A 86 -3.52 -0.91 -27.06
CA ASP A 86 -3.30 0.14 -26.07
C ASP A 86 -3.16 -0.42 -24.64
N VAL A 87 -3.87 -1.50 -24.31
CA VAL A 87 -3.62 -2.30 -23.09
C VAL A 87 -2.14 -2.72 -23.06
N LYS A 88 -1.62 -3.32 -24.15
CA LYS A 88 -0.19 -3.70 -24.27
C LYS A 88 0.75 -2.50 -24.03
N ALA A 89 0.48 -1.35 -24.65
CA ALA A 89 1.30 -0.14 -24.47
C ALA A 89 1.26 0.41 -23.02
N CYS A 90 0.17 0.17 -22.29
CA CYS A 90 -0.01 0.62 -20.91
C CYS A 90 0.55 -0.34 -19.84
N VAL A 91 0.50 -1.67 -20.07
CA VAL A 91 0.91 -2.69 -19.09
C VAL A 91 2.25 -3.38 -19.41
N GLY A 92 2.80 -3.19 -20.62
CA GLY A 92 4.08 -3.74 -21.08
C GLY A 92 3.95 -5.05 -21.87
N SER A 93 4.71 -5.18 -22.97
CA SER A 93 4.64 -6.31 -23.91
C SER A 93 5.00 -7.66 -23.28
N LEU A 94 6.04 -7.68 -22.45
CA LEU A 94 6.59 -8.88 -21.79
C LEU A 94 5.90 -9.22 -20.47
N ARG A 95 4.88 -8.47 -20.04
CA ARG A 95 4.10 -8.81 -18.85
C ARG A 95 3.36 -10.13 -19.09
N THR A 96 3.29 -10.98 -18.07
CA THR A 96 2.53 -12.23 -18.11
C THR A 96 1.05 -12.01 -17.77
N LEU A 97 0.21 -12.79 -18.45
CA LEU A 97 -1.24 -12.90 -18.25
C LEU A 97 -1.58 -14.33 -17.79
N ASN A 98 -2.60 -14.45 -16.95
CA ASN A 98 -3.28 -15.71 -16.71
C ASN A 98 -4.44 -15.82 -17.71
N VAL A 99 -4.36 -16.80 -18.62
CA VAL A 99 -5.29 -17.01 -19.73
C VAL A 99 -6.08 -18.29 -19.46
N VAL A 100 -7.41 -18.21 -19.59
CA VAL A 100 -8.32 -19.35 -19.41
C VAL A 100 -8.77 -19.87 -20.77
N ASP A 101 -8.55 -21.17 -20.97
CA ASP A 101 -9.12 -21.96 -22.06
C ASP A 101 -10.61 -22.21 -21.79
N SER A 102 -11.48 -21.71 -22.66
CA SER A 102 -12.93 -21.77 -22.47
C SER A 102 -13.52 -23.16 -22.69
N ASP A 103 -12.80 -24.06 -23.38
CA ASP A 103 -13.30 -25.40 -23.72
C ASP A 103 -12.91 -26.40 -22.62
N THR A 104 -11.68 -26.29 -22.09
CA THR A 104 -11.19 -27.16 -21.00
C THR A 104 -11.39 -26.57 -19.60
N ARG A 105 -11.71 -25.28 -19.49
CA ARG A 105 -11.66 -24.45 -18.26
C ARG A 105 -10.27 -24.38 -17.60
N SER A 106 -9.19 -24.74 -18.30
CA SER A 106 -7.83 -24.74 -17.74
C SER A 106 -7.13 -23.39 -17.90
N SER A 107 -6.50 -22.91 -16.83
CA SER A 107 -5.66 -21.71 -16.81
C SER A 107 -4.21 -21.99 -17.24
N PHE A 108 -3.61 -21.11 -18.04
CA PHE A 108 -2.19 -21.15 -18.43
C PHE A 108 -1.59 -19.74 -18.55
N ILE A 109 -0.26 -19.62 -18.65
CA ILE A 109 0.44 -18.34 -18.70
C ILE A 109 0.84 -17.99 -20.15
N MET A 110 0.64 -16.73 -20.54
CA MET A 110 0.98 -16.15 -21.85
C MET A 110 1.58 -14.74 -21.66
N MET A 111 2.38 -14.19 -22.59
CA MET A 111 2.75 -12.77 -22.52
C MET A 111 1.67 -11.89 -23.17
N VAL A 112 1.56 -10.64 -22.72
CA VAL A 112 0.59 -9.67 -23.27
C VAL A 112 0.78 -9.49 -24.79
N LYS A 113 2.02 -9.51 -25.29
CA LYS A 113 2.27 -9.43 -26.74
C LYS A 113 1.67 -10.59 -27.53
N ASP A 114 1.77 -11.83 -27.03
CA ASP A 114 1.25 -13.02 -27.71
C ASP A 114 -0.29 -13.04 -27.64
N TRP A 115 -0.84 -12.58 -26.50
CA TRP A 115 -2.28 -12.36 -26.32
C TRP A 115 -2.85 -11.35 -27.31
N VAL A 116 -2.16 -10.24 -27.57
CA VAL A 116 -2.61 -9.24 -28.55
C VAL A 116 -2.58 -9.82 -29.97
N GLU A 117 -1.57 -10.62 -30.33
CA GLU A 117 -1.55 -11.28 -31.63
C GLU A 117 -2.67 -12.32 -31.78
N TYR A 118 -2.95 -13.11 -30.74
CA TYR A 118 -4.11 -14.02 -30.72
C TYR A 118 -5.43 -13.26 -30.86
N TYR A 119 -5.65 -12.22 -30.05
CA TYR A 119 -6.91 -11.48 -29.99
C TYR A 119 -7.24 -10.73 -31.29
N VAL A 120 -6.22 -10.30 -32.05
CA VAL A 120 -6.40 -9.64 -33.36
C VAL A 120 -6.56 -10.66 -34.50
N ARG A 121 -6.29 -11.95 -34.27
CA ARG A 121 -6.32 -13.03 -35.28
C ARG A 121 -6.87 -14.36 -34.71
N PRO A 122 -8.05 -14.37 -34.05
CA PRO A 122 -8.56 -15.55 -33.36
C PRO A 122 -8.81 -16.72 -34.32
N GLU A 123 -9.12 -16.45 -35.60
CA GLU A 123 -9.36 -17.46 -36.64
C GLU A 123 -8.16 -18.40 -36.88
N LYS A 124 -6.94 -17.98 -36.53
CA LYS A 124 -5.73 -18.82 -36.65
C LYS A 124 -5.64 -19.90 -35.58
N VAL A 125 -6.41 -19.79 -34.50
CA VAL A 125 -6.32 -20.68 -33.32
C VAL A 125 -7.72 -21.15 -32.96
N LYS A 126 -8.03 -22.42 -33.26
CA LYS A 126 -9.37 -23.02 -33.05
C LYS A 126 -9.90 -22.99 -31.60
N LYS A 127 -9.06 -22.66 -30.62
CA LYS A 127 -9.41 -22.57 -29.20
C LYS A 127 -9.84 -21.17 -28.81
N LYS A 128 -10.85 -21.09 -27.94
CA LYS A 128 -11.37 -19.84 -27.39
C LYS A 128 -10.68 -19.52 -26.06
N PHE A 129 -9.94 -18.41 -26.00
CA PHE A 129 -9.22 -17.98 -24.80
C PHE A 129 -9.80 -16.68 -24.23
N SER A 130 -9.73 -16.55 -22.89
CA SER A 130 -10.14 -15.34 -22.18
C SER A 130 -9.13 -14.95 -21.11
N VAL A 131 -9.05 -13.65 -20.82
CA VAL A 131 -8.27 -13.06 -19.72
C VAL A 131 -9.25 -12.32 -18.82
N THR A 132 -9.47 -12.83 -17.62
CA THR A 132 -10.38 -12.24 -16.63
C THR A 132 -9.66 -11.50 -15.49
N SER A 133 -8.37 -11.80 -15.29
CA SER A 133 -7.61 -11.45 -14.07
C SER A 133 -6.42 -10.51 -14.31
N LEU A 134 -6.42 -9.73 -15.40
CA LEU A 134 -5.41 -8.69 -15.63
C LEU A 134 -5.65 -7.50 -14.68
N GLU A 135 -5.11 -7.61 -13.48
CA GLU A 135 -5.03 -6.54 -12.49
C GLU A 135 -4.03 -5.46 -12.96
N PHE A 136 -4.35 -4.17 -12.84
CA PHE A 136 -3.53 -3.11 -13.44
C PHE A 136 -3.33 -1.82 -12.61
N THR A 137 -3.70 -1.81 -11.32
CA THR A 137 -3.75 -0.62 -10.45
C THR A 137 -2.43 0.16 -10.35
N HIS A 138 -1.28 -0.47 -10.56
CA HIS A 138 0.03 0.19 -10.50
C HIS A 138 0.70 0.36 -11.88
N THR A 139 0.03 -0.04 -12.97
CA THR A 139 0.45 0.20 -14.36
C THR A 139 0.07 1.62 -14.83
N LYS A 140 0.51 2.02 -16.04
CA LYS A 140 0.04 3.26 -16.68
C LYS A 140 -1.49 3.25 -16.95
N LEU A 141 -2.09 2.07 -17.14
CA LEU A 141 -3.52 1.91 -17.44
C LEU A 141 -4.42 2.44 -16.30
N SER A 142 -3.92 2.39 -15.06
CA SER A 142 -4.59 2.92 -13.87
C SER A 142 -4.92 4.42 -13.97
N THR A 143 -4.24 5.16 -14.85
CA THR A 143 -4.46 6.61 -15.10
C THR A 143 -5.60 6.90 -16.09
N TYR A 144 -6.24 5.87 -16.66
CA TYR A 144 -7.42 5.97 -17.53
C TYR A 144 -8.70 5.49 -16.86
N VAL A 145 -8.59 4.62 -15.84
CA VAL A 145 -9.73 3.92 -15.24
C VAL A 145 -9.88 4.25 -13.75
N GLU A 146 -11.05 4.73 -13.36
CA GLU A 146 -11.46 4.97 -11.98
C GLU A 146 -12.93 4.52 -11.83
N ALA A 147 -13.23 3.76 -10.78
CA ALA A 147 -14.56 3.20 -10.50
C ALA A 147 -15.64 4.29 -10.32
N PRO A 148 -16.95 3.95 -10.33
CA PRO A 148 -18.01 4.92 -10.02
C PRO A 148 -17.76 5.61 -8.67
N THR A 149 -18.07 6.90 -8.55
CA THR A 149 -17.72 7.70 -7.36
C THR A 149 -18.33 7.12 -6.08
N ALA A 150 -19.57 6.66 -6.12
CA ALA A 150 -20.23 6.00 -4.99
C ALA A 150 -19.50 4.71 -4.55
N VAL A 151 -18.95 3.93 -5.50
CA VAL A 151 -18.11 2.76 -5.18
C VAL A 151 -16.80 3.19 -4.52
N GLN A 152 -16.15 4.24 -5.03
CA GLN A 152 -14.91 4.76 -4.43
C GLN A 152 -15.10 5.24 -2.97
N GLN A 153 -16.29 5.76 -2.63
CA GLN A 153 -16.63 6.22 -1.28
C GLN A 153 -16.83 5.07 -0.28
N ILE A 154 -17.34 3.91 -0.72
CA ILE A 154 -17.69 2.78 0.17
C ILE A 154 -16.63 1.67 0.20
N ASP A 155 -15.77 1.59 -0.83
CA ASP A 155 -14.70 0.59 -0.93
C ASP A 155 -13.69 0.72 0.21
N TRP A 156 -13.62 -0.33 1.03
CA TRP A 156 -12.71 -0.46 2.17
C TRP A 156 -11.23 -0.36 1.79
N ALA A 157 -10.83 -0.72 0.57
CA ALA A 157 -9.47 -0.47 0.09
C ALA A 157 -9.13 1.04 0.00
N ASN A 158 -10.16 1.88 -0.17
CA ASN A 158 -10.04 3.33 -0.18
C ASN A 158 -10.24 3.94 1.22
N CYS A 159 -11.30 3.57 1.94
CA CYS A 159 -11.72 4.26 3.18
C CYS A 159 -11.23 3.61 4.50
N VAL A 160 -10.92 2.31 4.48
CA VAL A 160 -10.52 1.51 5.65
C VAL A 160 -9.01 1.22 5.69
N TRP A 161 -8.42 0.76 4.59
CA TRP A 161 -7.01 0.34 4.57
C TRP A 161 -6.03 1.51 4.82
N PRO A 162 -4.98 1.34 5.65
CA PRO A 162 -4.05 2.42 5.99
C PRO A 162 -3.38 3.11 4.78
N ILE A 163 -3.57 4.43 4.66
CA ILE A 163 -3.01 5.27 3.58
C ILE A 163 -1.52 5.01 3.37
N HIS A 164 -0.73 5.02 4.45
CA HIS A 164 0.73 4.93 4.37
C HIS A 164 1.22 3.57 3.81
N GLN A 165 0.40 2.52 3.88
CA GLN A 165 0.71 1.23 3.27
C GLN A 165 0.34 1.27 1.77
N ARG A 166 -0.88 1.71 1.44
CA ARG A 166 -1.36 1.86 0.05
C ARG A 166 -0.46 2.76 -0.79
N ASP A 167 -0.17 3.97 -0.31
CA ASP A 167 0.63 4.97 -1.02
C ASP A 167 2.11 4.55 -1.16
N SER A 168 2.55 3.51 -0.45
CA SER A 168 3.87 2.90 -0.61
C SER A 168 3.93 1.81 -1.70
N GLN A 169 2.78 1.29 -2.15
CA GLN A 169 2.71 0.24 -3.17
C GLN A 169 2.90 0.79 -4.60
N ASN A 170 4.03 0.44 -5.19
CA ASN A 170 4.25 0.52 -6.64
C ASN A 170 4.53 -0.89 -7.17
N GLU A 171 4.33 -1.12 -8.47
CA GLU A 171 4.51 -2.44 -9.10
C GLU A 171 5.94 -3.00 -8.95
N GLU A 172 6.94 -2.11 -8.91
CA GLU A 172 8.35 -2.42 -8.66
C GLU A 172 8.67 -2.72 -7.18
N ASN A 173 7.78 -2.32 -6.24
CA ASN A 173 8.08 -2.28 -4.81
C ASN A 173 7.74 -3.57 -4.07
N THR A 174 8.44 -4.65 -4.38
CA THR A 174 8.37 -5.94 -3.65
C THR A 174 8.91 -5.90 -2.21
N SER A 175 9.26 -4.71 -1.67
CA SER A 175 9.85 -4.56 -0.32
C SER A 175 8.85 -4.53 0.82
N ILE A 176 7.57 -4.30 0.55
CA ILE A 176 6.50 -4.38 1.55
C ILE A 176 6.29 -5.88 1.88
N PRO A 177 6.33 -6.31 3.16
CA PRO A 177 5.96 -7.67 3.55
C PRO A 177 4.53 -7.99 3.11
N ASP A 178 4.24 -9.22 2.66
CA ASP A 178 2.92 -9.53 2.10
C ASP A 178 1.78 -9.19 3.06
N ARG A 179 1.92 -9.48 4.36
CA ARG A 179 0.96 -9.13 5.43
C ARG A 179 0.57 -7.64 5.51
N ASN A 180 1.36 -6.73 4.93
CA ASN A 180 1.11 -5.29 4.93
C ASN A 180 0.72 -4.76 3.53
N ARG A 181 0.31 -5.63 2.61
CA ARG A 181 -0.12 -5.25 1.25
C ARG A 181 -1.63 -5.17 1.17
N LEU A 182 -2.14 -4.00 0.78
CA LEU A 182 -3.49 -3.86 0.25
C LEU A 182 -3.69 -4.90 -0.89
N PRO A 183 -4.82 -5.64 -0.90
CA PRO A 183 -5.12 -6.61 -1.95
C PRO A 183 -5.29 -5.97 -3.32
N LYS A 184 -4.63 -6.57 -4.31
CA LYS A 184 -4.70 -6.15 -5.71
C LYS A 184 -5.99 -6.67 -6.36
N VAL A 185 -7.09 -5.95 -6.11
CA VAL A 185 -8.45 -6.33 -6.57
C VAL A 185 -9.28 -5.17 -7.14
N GLN A 186 -8.81 -3.92 -7.03
CA GLN A 186 -9.62 -2.73 -7.32
C GLN A 186 -9.83 -2.42 -8.82
N LYS A 187 -8.95 -2.91 -9.71
CA LYS A 187 -8.99 -2.63 -11.16
C LYS A 187 -8.53 -3.82 -12.00
N PHE A 188 -9.45 -4.45 -12.70
CA PHE A 188 -9.25 -5.55 -13.64
C PHE A 188 -9.62 -5.16 -15.08
N CYS A 189 -8.84 -5.64 -16.05
CA CYS A 189 -9.04 -5.44 -17.48
C CYS A 189 -9.39 -6.79 -18.12
N ALA A 190 -10.68 -7.13 -18.20
CA ALA A 190 -11.11 -8.39 -18.79
C ALA A 190 -11.18 -8.27 -20.33
N MET A 191 -10.64 -9.28 -21.01
CA MET A 191 -10.59 -9.39 -22.47
C MET A 191 -11.05 -10.80 -22.85
N SER A 192 -11.97 -10.95 -23.79
CA SER A 192 -12.46 -12.28 -24.20
C SER A 192 -12.84 -12.28 -25.66
N VAL A 193 -12.55 -13.38 -26.36
CA VAL A 193 -13.06 -13.57 -27.73
C VAL A 193 -14.50 -14.11 -27.72
N LYS A 194 -15.17 -13.99 -28.87
CA LYS A 194 -16.52 -14.48 -29.13
C LYS A 194 -16.65 -15.97 -28.79
N GLY A 195 -17.71 -16.29 -28.03
CA GLY A 195 -18.05 -17.64 -27.61
C GLY A 195 -17.32 -18.14 -26.36
N CYS A 196 -16.50 -17.31 -25.69
CA CYS A 196 -15.93 -17.64 -24.39
C CYS A 196 -17.00 -17.68 -23.28
N PHE A 197 -16.97 -18.72 -22.45
CA PHE A 197 -17.85 -18.96 -21.31
C PHE A 197 -17.05 -19.12 -20.01
N GLY A 198 -17.39 -18.32 -19.00
CA GLY A 198 -17.01 -18.52 -17.60
C GLY A 198 -18.18 -19.14 -16.84
N ASP A 199 -17.94 -20.31 -16.24
CA ASP A 199 -18.96 -21.10 -15.53
C ASP A 199 -19.41 -20.45 -14.21
N PHE A 200 -20.41 -21.04 -13.56
CA PHE A 200 -21.01 -20.47 -12.35
C PHE A 200 -20.00 -20.38 -11.19
N HIS A 201 -19.85 -19.17 -10.64
CA HIS A 201 -18.98 -18.87 -9.51
C HIS A 201 -19.56 -17.76 -8.64
N ILE A 202 -18.89 -17.47 -7.52
CA ILE A 202 -19.13 -16.32 -6.66
C ILE A 202 -17.81 -15.55 -6.59
N ASP A 203 -17.86 -14.22 -6.57
CA ASP A 203 -16.67 -13.36 -6.45
C ASP A 203 -15.92 -13.60 -5.12
N MET A 204 -14.58 -13.53 -5.18
CA MET A 204 -13.68 -14.04 -4.13
C MET A 204 -13.98 -13.48 -2.73
N SER A 205 -14.09 -14.38 -1.74
CA SER A 205 -14.44 -14.07 -0.34
C SER A 205 -15.62 -13.09 -0.18
N GLY A 206 -16.58 -13.10 -1.10
CA GLY A 206 -17.81 -12.32 -0.98
C GLY A 206 -17.68 -10.84 -1.29
N CYS A 207 -16.64 -10.40 -2.01
CA CYS A 207 -16.58 -9.03 -2.50
C CYS A 207 -17.73 -8.69 -3.47
N SER A 208 -18.07 -7.41 -3.52
CA SER A 208 -18.97 -6.82 -4.52
C SER A 208 -18.16 -6.34 -5.72
N THR A 209 -18.75 -6.30 -6.91
CA THR A 209 -18.03 -6.06 -8.18
C THR A 209 -18.70 -4.98 -9.00
N TRP A 210 -17.93 -4.02 -9.53
CA TRP A 210 -18.39 -3.11 -10.59
C TRP A 210 -17.80 -3.55 -11.94
N TYR A 211 -18.55 -3.35 -13.03
CA TYR A 211 -18.26 -3.92 -14.34
C TYR A 211 -18.73 -2.96 -15.45
N HIS A 212 -17.86 -2.56 -16.37
CA HIS A 212 -18.17 -1.64 -17.46
C HIS A 212 -17.66 -2.19 -18.80
N VAL A 213 -18.57 -2.39 -19.75
CA VAL A 213 -18.23 -2.91 -21.08
C VAL A 213 -17.74 -1.76 -21.95
N LEU A 214 -16.43 -1.70 -22.23
CA LEU A 214 -15.90 -0.73 -23.17
C LEU A 214 -16.17 -1.14 -24.62
N HIS A 215 -16.09 -2.43 -24.94
CA HIS A 215 -16.36 -2.97 -26.29
C HIS A 215 -17.18 -4.25 -26.24
N GLY A 216 -18.11 -4.39 -27.19
CA GLY A 216 -18.88 -5.62 -27.43
C GLY A 216 -19.96 -5.87 -26.37
N SER A 217 -20.16 -7.14 -26.01
CA SER A 217 -21.28 -7.55 -25.15
C SER A 217 -20.98 -8.79 -24.30
N LYS A 218 -21.65 -8.87 -23.13
CA LYS A 218 -21.62 -10.00 -22.19
C LYS A 218 -23.04 -10.45 -21.84
N ILE A 219 -23.28 -11.76 -21.86
CA ILE A 219 -24.51 -12.36 -21.33
C ILE A 219 -24.20 -12.91 -19.94
N PHE A 220 -24.99 -12.50 -18.96
CA PHE A 220 -24.90 -12.96 -17.57
C PHE A 220 -26.08 -13.87 -17.26
N TRP A 221 -25.83 -14.96 -16.53
CA TRP A 221 -26.83 -15.65 -15.72
C TRP A 221 -26.52 -15.36 -14.26
N ILE A 222 -27.48 -14.89 -13.48
CA ILE A 222 -27.32 -14.52 -12.07
C ILE A 222 -28.39 -15.20 -11.20
N LEU A 223 -28.00 -15.62 -9.99
CA LEU A 223 -28.89 -16.19 -8.98
C LEU A 223 -28.69 -15.50 -7.62
N PRO A 224 -29.76 -15.18 -6.87
CA PRO A 224 -29.67 -14.53 -5.58
C PRO A 224 -28.97 -15.44 -4.53
N PRO A 225 -28.23 -14.87 -3.57
CA PRO A 225 -27.51 -15.61 -2.51
C PRO A 225 -28.44 -16.14 -1.38
N THR A 226 -29.61 -16.68 -1.75
CA THR A 226 -30.51 -17.36 -0.81
C THR A 226 -29.80 -18.57 -0.19
N GLN A 227 -30.18 -18.95 1.03
CA GLN A 227 -29.56 -20.11 1.69
C GLN A 227 -29.66 -21.37 0.82
N TYR A 228 -30.82 -21.60 0.19
CA TYR A 228 -31.03 -22.70 -0.76
C TYR A 228 -30.04 -22.66 -1.93
N ASN A 229 -29.83 -21.50 -2.56
CA ASN A 229 -28.90 -21.36 -3.68
C ASN A 229 -27.44 -21.55 -3.26
N LEU A 230 -27.05 -21.04 -2.08
CA LEU A 230 -25.69 -21.23 -1.54
C LEU A 230 -25.42 -22.69 -1.14
N ASP A 231 -26.38 -23.37 -0.51
CA ASP A 231 -26.28 -24.79 -0.16
C ASP A 231 -26.23 -25.68 -1.43
N ALA A 232 -27.01 -25.33 -2.46
CA ALA A 232 -26.98 -26.00 -3.75
C ALA A 232 -25.63 -25.77 -4.46
N PHE A 233 -25.08 -24.55 -4.39
CA PHE A 233 -23.77 -24.22 -4.96
C PHE A 233 -22.63 -24.97 -4.25
N GLU A 234 -22.62 -25.01 -2.91
CA GLU A 234 -21.61 -25.77 -2.14
C GLU A 234 -21.62 -27.25 -2.55
N LYS A 235 -22.81 -27.86 -2.68
CA LYS A 235 -22.99 -29.25 -3.13
C LYS A 235 -22.58 -29.45 -4.60
N TRP A 236 -22.91 -28.50 -5.48
CA TRP A 236 -22.54 -28.55 -6.90
C TRP A 236 -21.02 -28.53 -7.09
N VAL A 237 -20.32 -27.55 -6.50
CA VAL A 237 -18.84 -27.47 -6.59
C VAL A 237 -18.19 -28.73 -6.01
N LYS A 238 -18.62 -29.18 -4.81
CA LYS A 238 -18.07 -30.38 -4.16
C LYS A 238 -18.38 -31.68 -4.90
N SER A 239 -19.39 -31.71 -5.78
CA SER A 239 -19.72 -32.89 -6.59
C SER A 239 -18.78 -33.11 -7.78
N GLY A 240 -18.05 -32.08 -8.22
CA GLY A 240 -17.23 -32.10 -9.43
C GLY A 240 -18.00 -32.28 -10.75
N LYS A 241 -19.34 -32.34 -10.72
CA LYS A 241 -20.18 -32.60 -11.89
C LYS A 241 -20.35 -31.35 -12.75
N GLN A 242 -20.04 -31.44 -14.04
CA GLN A 242 -20.22 -30.36 -15.01
C GLN A 242 -21.68 -30.29 -15.52
N GLU A 243 -22.61 -30.01 -14.61
CA GLU A 243 -24.02 -29.72 -14.87
C GLU A 243 -24.27 -28.19 -14.83
N PHE A 244 -25.21 -27.66 -15.61
CA PHE A 244 -25.45 -26.21 -15.69
C PHE A 244 -26.18 -25.71 -14.42
N PHE A 245 -25.48 -24.97 -13.54
CA PHE A 245 -25.96 -24.70 -12.17
C PHE A 245 -27.30 -23.94 -12.09
N ALA A 246 -27.65 -23.13 -13.09
CA ALA A 246 -28.96 -22.47 -13.18
C ALA A 246 -30.17 -23.44 -13.23
N GLU A 247 -29.95 -24.74 -13.41
CA GLU A 247 -30.97 -25.79 -13.34
C GLU A 247 -31.08 -26.44 -11.94
N LYS A 248 -30.25 -26.00 -10.99
CA LYS A 248 -30.24 -26.41 -9.57
C LYS A 248 -30.68 -25.29 -8.64
N GLY A 249 -30.23 -24.07 -8.92
CA GLY A 249 -30.64 -22.88 -8.17
C GLY A 249 -32.01 -22.34 -8.60
N LYS A 250 -32.60 -21.51 -7.74
CA LYS A 250 -33.87 -20.80 -7.96
C LYS A 250 -33.63 -19.36 -8.37
N GLU A 251 -34.63 -18.78 -9.03
CA GLU A 251 -34.67 -17.35 -9.40
C GLU A 251 -33.49 -16.92 -10.28
N CYS A 252 -33.07 -17.77 -11.22
CA CYS A 252 -32.07 -17.40 -12.22
C CYS A 252 -32.63 -16.37 -13.21
N GLN A 253 -31.92 -15.24 -13.35
CA GLN A 253 -32.14 -14.26 -14.41
C GLN A 253 -31.02 -14.37 -15.44
N LYS A 254 -31.36 -14.45 -16.73
CA LYS A 254 -30.43 -14.18 -17.83
C LYS A 254 -30.62 -12.75 -18.35
N PHE A 255 -29.55 -12.00 -18.55
CA PHE A 255 -29.59 -10.68 -19.20
C PHE A 255 -28.32 -10.39 -20.00
N THR A 256 -28.39 -9.44 -20.95
CA THR A 256 -27.24 -9.00 -21.74
C THR A 256 -26.81 -7.61 -21.31
N LEU A 257 -25.53 -7.46 -20.97
CA LEU A 257 -24.85 -6.19 -20.74
C LEU A 257 -24.09 -5.79 -22.01
N LYS A 258 -24.40 -4.61 -22.54
CA LYS A 258 -23.89 -4.08 -23.82
C LYS A 258 -22.82 -3.02 -23.61
N GLU A 259 -22.11 -2.72 -24.68
CA GLU A 259 -21.18 -1.60 -24.82
C GLU A 259 -21.71 -0.29 -24.20
N GLY A 260 -20.88 0.37 -23.40
CA GLY A 260 -21.21 1.61 -22.69
C GLY A 260 -22.02 1.45 -21.40
N GLN A 261 -22.68 0.30 -21.19
CA GLN A 261 -23.43 0.03 -19.95
C GLN A 261 -22.49 -0.28 -18.78
N THR A 262 -22.96 0.00 -17.56
CA THR A 262 -22.28 -0.31 -16.31
C THR A 262 -23.17 -1.19 -15.44
N PHE A 263 -22.59 -2.23 -14.85
CA PHE A 263 -23.26 -3.16 -13.96
C PHE A 263 -22.54 -3.22 -12.62
N LEU A 264 -23.30 -3.31 -11.52
CA LEU A 264 -22.77 -3.59 -10.19
C LEU A 264 -23.42 -4.87 -9.67
N LEU A 265 -22.59 -5.85 -9.34
CA LEU A 265 -22.98 -7.12 -8.73
C LEU A 265 -22.74 -7.07 -7.21
N PRO A 266 -23.72 -7.43 -6.37
CA PRO A 266 -23.54 -7.43 -4.92
C PRO A 266 -22.87 -8.69 -4.40
N SER A 267 -22.33 -8.58 -3.18
CA SER A 267 -21.76 -9.67 -2.39
C SER A 267 -22.56 -10.99 -2.49
N GLY A 268 -21.87 -12.06 -2.91
CA GLY A 268 -22.39 -13.43 -2.85
C GLY A 268 -23.24 -13.90 -4.02
N TRP A 269 -23.60 -13.04 -4.98
CA TRP A 269 -24.44 -13.43 -6.12
C TRP A 269 -23.72 -14.46 -7.02
N ILE A 270 -24.35 -15.63 -7.18
CA ILE A 270 -23.81 -16.73 -7.98
C ILE A 270 -24.07 -16.43 -9.45
N HIS A 271 -23.03 -16.44 -10.29
CA HIS A 271 -23.15 -15.99 -11.66
C HIS A 271 -22.22 -16.69 -12.66
N ALA A 272 -22.66 -16.76 -13.91
CA ALA A 272 -21.89 -17.24 -15.07
C ALA A 272 -21.93 -16.18 -16.19
N ILE A 273 -20.89 -16.13 -17.02
CA ILE A 273 -20.69 -15.06 -18.02
C ILE A 273 -20.34 -15.68 -19.39
N TYR A 274 -21.06 -15.29 -20.43
CA TYR A 274 -20.77 -15.63 -21.83
C TYR A 274 -20.42 -14.38 -22.63
N SER A 275 -19.50 -14.52 -23.58
CA SER A 275 -19.04 -13.43 -24.47
C SER A 275 -19.69 -13.62 -25.84
N GLU A 276 -20.75 -12.87 -26.13
CA GLU A 276 -21.44 -12.93 -27.43
C GLU A 276 -20.59 -12.33 -28.56
N GLU A 277 -19.65 -11.46 -28.21
CA GLU A 277 -18.72 -10.77 -29.11
C GLU A 277 -17.32 -10.66 -28.48
N ASP A 278 -16.31 -10.37 -29.31
CA ASP A 278 -14.99 -9.97 -28.84
C ASP A 278 -15.13 -8.71 -27.98
N SER A 279 -14.71 -8.79 -26.72
CA SER A 279 -15.12 -7.82 -25.70
C SER A 279 -13.97 -7.39 -24.77
N LEU A 280 -13.86 -6.08 -24.57
CA LEU A 280 -12.93 -5.41 -23.65
C LEU A 280 -13.73 -4.73 -22.54
N VAL A 281 -13.39 -5.04 -21.30
CA VAL A 281 -14.16 -4.67 -20.10
C VAL A 281 -13.22 -4.13 -19.03
N PHE A 282 -13.66 -3.09 -18.33
CA PHE A 282 -13.04 -2.65 -17.08
C PHE A 282 -13.94 -2.99 -15.89
N SER A 283 -13.38 -3.64 -14.88
CA SER A 283 -14.10 -4.02 -13.67
C SER A 283 -13.23 -3.84 -12.43
N GLY A 284 -13.81 -4.08 -11.25
CA GLY A 284 -13.05 -4.08 -9.99
C GLY A 284 -13.90 -4.54 -8.82
N ASN A 285 -13.24 -5.16 -7.85
CA ASN A 285 -13.88 -5.82 -6.72
C ASN A 285 -13.58 -5.04 -5.44
N PHE A 286 -14.59 -4.89 -4.57
CA PHE A 286 -14.54 -4.07 -3.37
C PHE A 286 -15.29 -4.73 -2.20
N LEU A 287 -14.90 -4.39 -0.98
CA LEU A 287 -15.64 -4.69 0.26
C LEU A 287 -16.23 -3.39 0.81
N HIS A 288 -17.39 -3.46 1.45
CA HIS A 288 -18.10 -2.28 1.95
C HIS A 288 -18.94 -2.62 3.19
N SER A 289 -19.38 -1.58 3.92
CA SER A 289 -20.08 -1.75 5.19
C SER A 289 -21.54 -2.20 5.04
N PHE A 290 -22.21 -1.82 3.95
CA PHE A 290 -23.64 -2.07 3.73
C PHE A 290 -24.04 -3.53 3.44
N SER A 291 -23.13 -4.50 3.59
CA SER A 291 -23.41 -5.95 3.40
C SER A 291 -22.44 -6.87 4.17
N ILE A 292 -21.88 -6.42 5.29
CA ILE A 292 -20.87 -7.19 6.05
C ILE A 292 -21.29 -8.64 6.37
N PRO A 293 -22.53 -8.94 6.82
CA PRO A 293 -22.93 -10.32 7.13
C PRO A 293 -22.87 -11.24 5.91
N GLN A 294 -23.21 -10.71 4.73
CA GLN A 294 -23.15 -11.45 3.47
C GLN A 294 -21.69 -11.67 3.01
N GLN A 295 -20.81 -10.68 3.18
CA GLN A 295 -19.37 -10.82 2.89
C GLN A 295 -18.75 -11.92 3.77
N ILE A 296 -19.01 -11.91 5.08
CA ILE A 296 -18.55 -12.93 6.03
C ILE A 296 -19.08 -14.31 5.65
N LYS A 297 -20.40 -14.45 5.44
CA LYS A 297 -21.06 -15.71 5.07
C LYS A 297 -20.47 -16.37 3.83
N ILE A 298 -20.07 -15.57 2.83
CA ILE A 298 -19.46 -16.06 1.60
C ILE A 298 -17.99 -16.40 1.79
N ALA A 299 -17.23 -15.64 2.59
CA ALA A 299 -15.87 -16.01 2.94
C ALA A 299 -15.80 -17.35 3.72
N GLU A 300 -16.78 -17.61 4.59
CA GLU A 300 -16.90 -18.91 5.27
C GLU A 300 -17.31 -20.05 4.32
N LEU A 301 -18.23 -19.79 3.39
CA LEU A 301 -18.57 -20.73 2.32
C LEU A 301 -17.34 -21.07 1.45
N GLU A 302 -16.57 -20.05 1.05
CA GLU A 302 -15.33 -20.22 0.29
C GLU A 302 -14.32 -21.07 1.07
N LYS A 303 -14.13 -20.80 2.37
CA LYS A 303 -13.29 -21.61 3.25
C LYS A 303 -13.77 -23.07 3.32
N ARG A 304 -15.08 -23.32 3.40
CA ARG A 304 -15.65 -24.70 3.39
C ARG A 304 -15.49 -25.42 2.04
N ILE A 305 -15.29 -24.71 0.93
CA ILE A 305 -15.12 -25.29 -0.40
C ILE A 305 -13.64 -25.52 -0.74
N TYR A 306 -12.76 -24.56 -0.44
CA TYR A 306 -11.36 -24.53 -0.92
C TYR A 306 -10.30 -24.63 0.18
N ASP A 307 -10.71 -24.79 1.46
CA ASP A 307 -9.85 -24.81 2.66
C ASP A 307 -8.98 -23.56 2.87
N LYS A 308 -9.37 -22.45 2.25
CA LYS A 308 -8.69 -21.13 2.33
C LYS A 308 -9.63 -20.00 1.94
N PHE A 309 -9.29 -18.79 2.35
CA PHE A 309 -9.83 -17.56 1.74
C PHE A 309 -8.99 -17.23 0.48
N ASN A 310 -9.63 -16.84 -0.62
CA ASN A 310 -8.92 -16.37 -1.82
C ASN A 310 -8.59 -14.88 -1.76
N TYR A 311 -9.41 -14.07 -1.06
CA TYR A 311 -9.08 -12.69 -0.74
C TYR A 311 -7.95 -12.66 0.30
N SER A 312 -6.75 -12.33 -0.16
CA SER A 312 -5.61 -12.17 0.75
C SER A 312 -5.91 -11.03 1.74
N PHE A 313 -5.57 -11.23 3.02
CA PHE A 313 -5.73 -10.23 4.08
C PHE A 313 -7.19 -9.85 4.42
N PHE A 314 -8.14 -10.79 4.22
CA PHE A 314 -9.56 -10.61 4.53
C PHE A 314 -9.83 -10.32 6.02
N THR A 315 -9.21 -11.06 6.94
CA THR A 315 -9.35 -10.79 8.39
C THR A 315 -8.70 -9.46 8.78
N GLU A 316 -7.60 -9.10 8.14
CA GLU A 316 -6.88 -7.84 8.39
C GLU A 316 -7.70 -6.62 7.98
N ILE A 317 -8.37 -6.63 6.82
CA ILE A 317 -9.25 -5.51 6.40
C ILE A 317 -10.51 -5.41 7.29
N MET A 318 -11.03 -6.54 7.75
CA MET A 318 -12.09 -6.60 8.78
C MET A 318 -11.64 -5.94 10.10
N TRP A 319 -10.43 -6.22 10.59
CA TRP A 319 -9.86 -5.54 11.77
C TRP A 319 -9.66 -4.03 11.57
N TYR A 320 -9.18 -3.62 10.40
CA TYR A 320 -9.10 -2.19 10.07
C TYR A 320 -10.49 -1.53 10.03
N ALA A 321 -11.55 -2.21 9.59
CA ALA A 321 -12.90 -1.66 9.57
C ALA A 321 -13.40 -1.34 10.99
N VAL A 322 -13.24 -2.28 11.94
CA VAL A 322 -13.52 -2.06 13.37
C VAL A 322 -12.78 -0.83 13.90
N LYS A 323 -11.47 -0.71 13.64
CA LYS A 323 -10.67 0.46 14.07
C LYS A 323 -11.24 1.77 13.55
N ARG A 324 -11.66 1.78 12.28
CA ARG A 324 -12.07 3.00 11.57
C ARG A 324 -13.46 3.46 12.01
N TYR A 325 -14.39 2.54 12.28
CA TYR A 325 -15.67 2.88 12.93
C TYR A 325 -15.48 3.36 14.37
N CYS A 326 -14.70 2.65 15.21
CA CYS A 326 -14.35 3.16 16.55
C CYS A 326 -13.76 4.57 16.51
N GLY A 327 -12.83 4.84 15.59
CA GLY A 327 -12.23 6.16 15.42
C GLY A 327 -13.24 7.26 15.04
N ALA A 328 -14.15 6.96 14.11
CA ALA A 328 -15.16 7.89 13.62
C ALA A 328 -16.25 8.19 14.66
N LEU A 329 -16.76 7.17 15.35
CA LEU A 329 -17.82 7.32 16.36
C LEU A 329 -17.32 8.01 17.64
N LEU A 330 -16.06 7.79 18.04
CA LEU A 330 -15.45 8.47 19.19
C LEU A 330 -15.06 9.93 18.90
N ASN A 331 -14.77 10.27 17.64
CA ASN A 331 -14.28 11.59 17.24
C ASN A 331 -15.02 12.09 15.99
N PRO A 332 -16.33 12.35 16.08
CA PRO A 332 -17.11 12.82 14.95
C PRO A 332 -16.61 14.19 14.45
N PRO A 333 -16.72 14.48 13.14
CA PRO A 333 -16.31 15.76 12.58
C PRO A 333 -17.12 16.92 13.16
N LEU A 334 -16.46 18.06 13.41
CA LEU A 334 -17.12 19.28 13.88
C LEU A 334 -17.83 20.00 12.73
N THR A 335 -19.06 20.45 12.96
CA THR A 335 -19.78 21.30 12.00
C THR A 335 -19.33 22.78 12.10
N PRO A 336 -19.40 23.56 11.02
CA PRO A 336 -19.54 25.00 11.11
C PRO A 336 -21.01 25.33 11.44
N VAL A 337 -21.25 26.07 12.53
CA VAL A 337 -22.57 26.61 12.83
C VAL A 337 -23.01 27.54 11.68
N LYS A 338 -24.19 27.29 11.12
CA LYS A 338 -24.89 28.29 10.30
C LYS A 338 -25.64 29.22 11.25
N GLU A 339 -25.36 30.51 11.17
CA GLU A 339 -26.16 31.52 11.85
C GLU A 339 -27.57 31.52 11.25
N THR A 340 -28.57 31.29 12.09
CA THR A 340 -29.98 31.52 11.74
C THR A 340 -30.28 33.01 11.90
N SER A 341 -29.97 33.81 10.88
CA SER A 341 -30.51 35.18 10.78
C SER A 341 -32.03 35.10 10.74
N GLY A 342 -32.70 35.82 11.65
CA GLY A 342 -34.14 35.76 11.84
C GLY A 342 -34.96 36.47 10.76
N GLU A 343 -36.24 36.66 11.06
CA GLU A 343 -37.21 37.34 10.21
C GLU A 343 -36.89 38.84 10.11
N GLU A 344 -36.68 39.35 8.90
CA GLU A 344 -36.91 40.77 8.59
C GLU A 344 -38.03 40.86 7.54
N THR A 345 -39.20 41.32 7.98
CA THR A 345 -40.29 41.73 7.09
C THR A 345 -40.03 43.13 6.57
N ASP A 346 -39.87 43.31 5.27
CA ASP A 346 -40.25 44.58 4.64
C ASP A 346 -40.75 44.40 3.19
N THR A 347 -41.21 45.49 2.60
CA THR A 347 -42.45 45.50 1.81
C THR A 347 -42.30 46.02 0.38
N GLU A 348 -43.31 45.71 -0.44
CA GLU A 348 -43.76 46.50 -1.60
C GLU A 348 -42.75 46.96 -2.68
N LYS A 349 -42.79 46.32 -3.86
CA LYS A 349 -43.46 46.85 -5.08
C LYS A 349 -43.00 46.15 -6.38
N LYS A 350 -43.89 45.35 -7.00
CA LYS A 350 -43.90 45.09 -8.46
C LYS A 350 -45.29 44.75 -8.99
N THR A 351 -45.90 45.70 -9.71
CA THR A 351 -47.08 45.55 -10.57
C THR A 351 -47.10 46.71 -11.58
N PRO A 352 -47.81 46.63 -12.72
CA PRO A 352 -48.44 45.47 -13.38
C PRO A 352 -48.04 45.34 -14.89
N THR A 353 -48.83 44.55 -15.64
CA THR A 353 -49.02 44.58 -17.12
C THR A 353 -47.85 44.15 -18.04
N THR A 354 -48.07 43.48 -19.19
CA THR A 354 -49.31 43.01 -19.86
C THR A 354 -49.30 41.50 -20.19
N SER A 355 -50.49 40.93 -20.37
CA SER A 355 -50.81 39.60 -20.91
C SER A 355 -50.87 39.64 -22.48
N PRO A 356 -51.38 38.66 -23.29
CA PRO A 356 -52.24 37.51 -22.94
C PRO A 356 -52.12 36.16 -23.71
N MET A 357 -52.93 35.19 -23.25
CA MET A 357 -53.64 34.14 -24.02
C MET A 357 -52.86 32.90 -24.53
N ALA A 358 -53.48 31.70 -24.65
CA ALA A 358 -54.89 31.31 -24.44
C ALA A 358 -55.12 29.82 -24.07
N LYS A 359 -56.09 29.57 -23.16
CA LYS A 359 -57.14 28.50 -23.18
C LYS A 359 -56.72 27.00 -23.10
N SER A 360 -57.54 26.03 -22.70
CA SER A 360 -58.86 25.89 -21.98
C SER A 360 -59.17 24.37 -21.92
N THR A 361 -59.99 23.71 -21.08
CA THR A 361 -60.88 23.95 -19.89
C THR A 361 -61.32 22.54 -19.42
N SER A 362 -61.84 22.23 -18.22
CA SER A 362 -62.20 22.94 -16.97
C SER A 362 -62.00 21.92 -15.80
N SER A 363 -62.65 21.87 -14.62
CA SER A 363 -63.81 22.57 -14.00
C SER A 363 -63.75 22.49 -12.45
N LEU A 364 -64.75 23.07 -11.79
CA LEU A 364 -65.05 23.02 -10.34
C LEU A 364 -66.45 22.37 -10.13
N PRO A 365 -66.98 22.11 -8.91
CA PRO A 365 -66.58 22.57 -7.57
C PRO A 365 -66.41 21.39 -6.55
N GLU A 366 -66.60 21.41 -5.21
CA GLU A 366 -67.19 22.39 -4.25
C GLU A 366 -66.70 22.18 -2.78
N ASN A 367 -67.59 22.37 -1.79
CA ASN A 367 -67.46 22.23 -0.33
C ASN A 367 -67.29 20.76 0.15
N GLY A 368 -66.98 20.44 1.42
CA GLY A 368 -66.68 21.26 2.61
C GLY A 368 -67.37 20.76 3.90
N SER A 369 -66.82 21.12 5.07
CA SER A 369 -67.45 21.09 6.42
C SER A 369 -67.46 19.80 7.30
N CYS A 370 -66.90 19.98 8.51
CA CYS A 370 -67.36 19.51 9.84
C CYS A 370 -67.34 18.03 10.34
N LYS A 371 -66.54 17.86 11.41
CA LYS A 371 -66.91 17.43 12.80
C LYS A 371 -67.69 16.11 13.04
N LYS A 372 -67.06 15.20 13.80
CA LYS A 372 -67.36 14.81 15.21
C LYS A 372 -66.32 13.75 15.66
N GLU A 373 -65.67 13.82 16.82
CA GLU A 373 -66.16 13.80 18.22
C GLU A 373 -66.92 12.52 18.64
N ILE A 374 -66.34 11.77 19.58
CA ILE A 374 -66.93 11.06 20.76
C ILE A 374 -65.81 10.13 21.29
N LYS A 375 -65.16 10.43 22.44
CA LYS A 375 -65.57 10.10 23.84
C LYS A 375 -65.45 8.58 24.15
N LYS A 376 -64.98 8.11 25.32
CA LYS A 376 -64.67 8.78 26.61
C LYS A 376 -63.89 7.84 27.57
N GLU A 377 -63.17 8.44 28.54
CA GLU A 377 -62.91 7.92 29.93
C GLU A 377 -62.05 6.63 30.12
N THR A 378 -61.39 6.39 31.26
CA THR A 378 -61.56 6.95 32.63
C THR A 378 -60.23 7.14 33.42
N LYS A 379 -60.29 8.02 34.43
CA LYS A 379 -59.41 8.41 35.58
C LYS A 379 -58.43 7.36 36.20
N GLY A 380 -57.46 7.73 37.05
CA GLY A 380 -57.21 9.02 37.77
C GLY A 380 -55.71 9.25 38.12
N GLU A 381 -55.25 10.44 38.52
CA GLU A 381 -55.34 11.08 39.86
C GLU A 381 -54.53 10.32 40.94
N ASN A 382 -53.58 10.86 41.73
CA ASN A 382 -52.92 12.19 41.92
C ASN A 382 -51.52 11.92 42.64
N ASP A 383 -50.62 12.84 43.03
CA ASP A 383 -50.71 14.29 43.34
C ASP A 383 -49.35 15.07 43.22
N GLN A 384 -49.41 16.37 43.57
CA GLN A 384 -48.43 17.49 43.62
C GLN A 384 -47.11 17.22 44.42
N THR A 385 -46.02 18.02 44.35
CA THR A 385 -45.90 19.51 44.52
C THR A 385 -44.73 20.19 43.77
N GLU A 386 -44.76 21.53 43.77
CA GLU A 386 -43.83 22.49 43.12
C GLU A 386 -42.63 22.89 44.01
N GLU A 387 -41.51 23.34 43.41
CA GLU A 387 -40.71 24.50 43.90
C GLU A 387 -39.64 24.97 42.88
N GLU A 388 -39.66 26.26 42.53
CA GLU A 388 -38.51 27.06 42.05
C GLU A 388 -37.94 27.88 43.25
N PRO A 389 -36.82 28.65 43.17
CA PRO A 389 -35.88 28.90 42.05
C PRO A 389 -34.38 28.79 42.44
N LYS A 390 -33.48 29.03 41.46
CA LYS A 390 -32.48 30.13 41.52
C LYS A 390 -31.53 30.20 40.31
N THR A 391 -31.31 31.42 39.82
CA THR A 391 -30.32 31.75 38.80
C THR A 391 -28.96 32.11 39.42
N GLU A 392 -27.87 31.55 38.91
CA GLU A 392 -26.55 32.18 38.98
C GLU A 392 -26.04 32.50 37.58
N LYS A 393 -25.47 33.71 37.40
CA LYS A 393 -25.00 34.21 36.10
C LYS A 393 -23.51 33.87 35.92
N ALA A 394 -23.23 32.81 35.17
CA ALA A 394 -21.87 32.55 34.70
C ALA A 394 -21.43 33.63 33.70
N THR A 395 -20.26 34.24 33.91
CA THR A 395 -19.70 35.26 33.01
C THR A 395 -19.23 34.65 31.69
N ILE A 396 -19.65 35.24 30.58
CA ILE A 396 -19.26 34.83 29.23
C ILE A 396 -17.75 35.04 29.01
N LYS A 397 -17.10 34.01 28.45
CA LYS A 397 -15.86 34.14 27.67
C LYS A 397 -16.04 33.32 26.38
N ASP A 398 -16.15 34.00 25.25
CA ASP A 398 -16.39 33.37 23.95
C ASP A 398 -15.12 32.70 23.39
N GLU A 399 -15.16 31.37 23.24
CA GLU A 399 -14.30 30.65 22.30
C GLU A 399 -15.09 29.65 21.44
N ASN A 400 -15.32 30.02 20.18
CA ASN A 400 -15.69 29.13 19.06
C ASN A 400 -16.65 27.97 19.37
N ASN A 401 -17.94 28.26 19.62
CA ASN A 401 -18.96 27.23 19.79
C ASN A 401 -19.12 26.37 18.51
N LYS A 402 -18.58 25.14 18.53
CA LYS A 402 -18.68 24.14 17.45
C LYS A 402 -19.19 22.84 18.02
N VAL A 403 -20.44 22.53 17.73
CA VAL A 403 -21.07 21.29 18.18
C VAL A 403 -20.53 20.10 17.35
N PRO A 404 -20.12 18.99 17.99
CA PRO A 404 -19.79 17.75 17.28
C PRO A 404 -20.99 17.25 16.47
N MET A 405 -20.76 16.82 15.23
CA MET A 405 -21.85 16.27 14.41
C MET A 405 -22.32 14.93 15.01
N LYS A 406 -23.58 14.82 15.44
CA LYS A 406 -24.11 13.50 15.80
C LYS A 406 -24.11 12.62 14.54
N ILE A 407 -23.35 11.52 14.59
CA ILE A 407 -23.38 10.46 13.59
C ILE A 407 -24.62 9.60 13.85
N TYR A 408 -25.26 9.17 12.77
CA TYR A 408 -26.33 8.16 12.77
C TYR A 408 -25.87 6.98 11.91
N LEU A 409 -25.98 5.76 12.43
CA LEU A 409 -25.65 4.55 11.67
C LEU A 409 -26.87 4.06 10.86
N THR A 410 -26.63 3.53 9.66
CA THR A 410 -27.67 2.78 8.94
C THR A 410 -27.86 1.40 9.57
N THR A 411 -29.05 0.79 9.43
CA THR A 411 -29.31 -0.58 9.94
C THR A 411 -28.31 -1.59 9.36
N PHE A 412 -27.99 -1.47 8.07
CA PHE A 412 -27.00 -2.30 7.38
C PHE A 412 -25.58 -2.19 7.99
N GLU A 413 -25.20 -1.00 8.48
CA GLU A 413 -23.93 -0.81 9.18
C GLU A 413 -23.99 -1.31 10.62
N LEU A 414 -25.09 -1.07 11.34
CA LEU A 414 -25.28 -1.56 12.71
C LEU A 414 -25.26 -3.10 12.77
N GLU A 415 -26.18 -3.76 12.08
CA GLU A 415 -26.25 -5.23 11.95
C GLU A 415 -24.94 -5.82 11.43
N GLY A 416 -24.30 -5.12 10.48
CA GLY A 416 -23.04 -5.53 9.89
C GLY A 416 -21.85 -5.46 10.86
N LEU A 417 -21.81 -4.46 11.73
CA LEU A 417 -20.75 -4.30 12.73
C LEU A 417 -20.96 -5.22 13.95
N GLU A 418 -22.21 -5.49 14.35
CA GLU A 418 -22.51 -6.51 15.37
C GLU A 418 -22.09 -7.92 14.88
N CYS A 419 -22.49 -8.29 13.66
CA CYS A 419 -22.08 -9.55 13.02
C CYS A 419 -20.55 -9.66 12.89
N LEU A 420 -19.86 -8.54 12.63
CA LEU A 420 -18.40 -8.48 12.56
C LEU A 420 -17.74 -8.70 13.92
N ILE A 421 -18.27 -8.12 15.00
CA ILE A 421 -17.77 -8.35 16.37
C ILE A 421 -17.90 -9.84 16.71
N GLU A 422 -19.10 -10.41 16.57
CA GLU A 422 -19.34 -11.83 16.85
C GLU A 422 -18.38 -12.74 16.06
N TRP A 423 -18.17 -12.47 14.77
CA TRP A 423 -17.32 -13.28 13.92
C TRP A 423 -15.84 -13.22 14.33
N LEU A 424 -15.34 -12.04 14.70
CA LEU A 424 -13.97 -11.85 15.16
C LEU A 424 -13.72 -12.47 16.54
N GLU A 425 -14.70 -12.45 17.45
CA GLU A 425 -14.61 -13.16 18.74
C GLU A 425 -14.65 -14.69 18.55
N LYS A 426 -15.60 -15.20 17.77
CA LYS A 426 -15.76 -16.65 17.49
C LYS A 426 -14.56 -17.25 16.75
N SER A 427 -13.79 -16.44 16.02
CA SER A 427 -12.61 -16.89 15.25
C SER A 427 -11.41 -17.30 16.11
N ASN A 428 -11.41 -17.00 17.42
CA ASN A 428 -10.35 -17.25 18.39
C ASN A 428 -8.98 -16.63 18.01
N PHE A 429 -8.58 -15.56 18.71
CA PHE A 429 -7.52 -14.62 18.31
C PHE A 429 -6.19 -15.24 17.88
N ALA A 430 -5.81 -16.40 18.42
CA ALA A 430 -4.59 -17.13 18.08
C ALA A 430 -4.51 -17.59 16.60
N ALA A 431 -5.64 -17.81 15.92
CA ALA A 431 -5.66 -18.36 14.56
C ALA A 431 -5.65 -17.31 13.44
N ALA A 432 -5.95 -16.04 13.75
CA ALA A 432 -6.55 -15.12 12.78
C ALA A 432 -5.94 -13.70 12.75
N ARG A 433 -4.65 -13.61 12.42
CA ARG A 433 -4.02 -12.45 11.74
C ARG A 433 -4.46 -11.06 12.24
N VAL A 434 -4.45 -10.82 13.54
CA VAL A 434 -4.64 -9.47 14.10
C VAL A 434 -3.49 -8.58 13.59
N PRO A 435 -3.75 -7.44 12.90
CA PRO A 435 -2.67 -6.55 12.49
C PRO A 435 -1.87 -6.02 13.69
N ILE A 436 -0.54 -6.02 13.57
CA ILE A 436 0.42 -5.85 14.69
C ILE A 436 0.21 -4.54 15.49
N GLU A 437 -0.44 -3.53 14.92
CA GLU A 437 -0.80 -2.29 15.61
C GLU A 437 -1.91 -2.44 16.68
N PHE A 438 -2.63 -3.55 16.74
CA PHE A 438 -3.74 -3.80 17.69
C PHE A 438 -3.29 -4.52 18.97
N HIS A 439 -2.63 -3.77 19.85
CA HIS A 439 -2.06 -4.24 21.12
C HIS A 439 -3.10 -4.79 22.12
N ASN A 440 -4.39 -4.50 21.94
CA ASN A 440 -5.48 -5.15 22.67
C ASN A 440 -6.73 -5.27 21.77
N ALA A 441 -6.80 -6.38 21.03
CA ALA A 441 -7.85 -6.65 20.06
C ALA A 441 -9.25 -6.76 20.70
N GLN A 442 -9.36 -7.41 21.87
CA GLN A 442 -10.65 -7.64 22.51
C GLN A 442 -11.20 -6.37 23.20
N LEU A 443 -10.34 -5.50 23.73
CA LEU A 443 -10.76 -4.15 24.16
C LEU A 443 -11.27 -3.31 22.98
N LEU A 444 -10.70 -3.47 21.78
CA LEU A 444 -11.18 -2.77 20.59
C LEU A 444 -12.57 -3.28 20.15
N LEU A 445 -12.79 -4.60 20.16
CA LEU A 445 -14.11 -5.18 19.87
C LEU A 445 -15.15 -4.73 20.90
N LYS A 446 -14.85 -4.87 22.20
CA LYS A 446 -15.75 -4.39 23.25
C LYS A 446 -16.04 -2.89 23.11
N LYS A 447 -15.02 -2.07 22.82
CA LYS A 447 -15.24 -0.62 22.65
C LYS A 447 -16.10 -0.29 21.44
N LEU A 448 -16.11 -1.13 20.39
CA LEU A 448 -17.10 -1.00 19.32
C LEU A 448 -18.50 -1.40 19.80
N GLN A 449 -18.64 -2.52 20.53
CA GLN A 449 -19.93 -2.93 21.09
C GLN A 449 -20.54 -1.87 22.00
N ASP A 450 -19.76 -1.36 22.96
CA ASP A 450 -20.15 -0.28 23.89
C ASP A 450 -20.59 0.99 23.11
N LEU A 451 -20.09 1.23 21.89
CA LEU A 451 -20.52 2.32 21.01
C LEU A 451 -21.80 1.97 20.26
N LEU A 452 -21.89 0.79 19.62
CA LEU A 452 -23.07 0.36 18.86
C LEU A 452 -24.33 0.32 19.74
N ASP A 453 -24.19 -0.02 21.02
CA ASP A 453 -25.29 0.00 21.99
C ASP A 453 -25.94 1.39 22.14
N ASN A 454 -25.18 2.48 21.94
CA ASN A 454 -25.71 3.86 21.92
C ASN A 454 -26.40 4.22 20.58
N HIS A 455 -26.11 3.48 19.51
CA HIS A 455 -26.64 3.71 18.16
C HIS A 455 -27.85 2.80 17.81
N ARG A 456 -28.23 1.86 18.70
CA ARG A 456 -29.36 0.92 18.50
C ARG A 456 -30.71 1.56 18.14
N ASN A 457 -30.90 2.82 18.52
CA ASN A 457 -32.14 3.58 18.31
C ASN A 457 -31.94 4.80 17.39
N ASP A 458 -30.94 4.77 16.51
CA ASP A 458 -30.75 5.84 15.52
C ASP A 458 -31.88 5.87 14.49
N ALA A 459 -32.35 7.08 14.17
CA ALA A 459 -33.42 7.28 13.19
C ALA A 459 -32.87 7.06 11.77
N ALA A 460 -33.39 6.06 11.06
CA ALA A 460 -32.91 5.64 9.74
C ALA A 460 -32.82 6.79 8.71
N ASP A 461 -33.78 7.72 8.69
CA ASP A 461 -33.76 8.87 7.78
C ASP A 461 -32.58 9.82 8.02
N LEU A 462 -32.08 9.91 9.27
CA LEU A 462 -30.93 10.75 9.62
C LEU A 462 -29.58 10.09 9.30
N ALA A 463 -29.57 8.77 9.07
CA ALA A 463 -28.39 8.04 8.59
C ALA A 463 -28.17 8.16 7.08
N ILE A 464 -29.16 8.63 6.32
CA ILE A 464 -29.08 8.84 4.85
C ILE A 464 -28.45 10.22 4.57
N THR A 465 -27.19 10.39 4.96
CA THR A 465 -26.45 11.67 4.91
C THR A 465 -25.91 12.03 3.53
N ASN A 466 -25.78 11.05 2.62
CA ASN A 466 -24.97 11.10 1.39
C ASN A 466 -23.46 11.39 1.61
N GLU A 467 -22.97 11.38 2.85
CA GLU A 467 -21.59 11.70 3.25
C GLU A 467 -20.95 10.51 3.99
N PRO A 468 -19.71 10.09 3.64
CA PRO A 468 -19.13 8.86 4.15
C PRO A 468 -18.60 9.00 5.58
N ILE A 469 -19.17 8.22 6.51
CA ILE A 469 -18.71 8.07 7.90
C ILE A 469 -17.23 7.68 7.93
N LEU A 470 -16.83 6.74 7.06
CA LEU A 470 -15.43 6.37 6.88
C LEU A 470 -14.78 7.19 5.75
N SER A 471 -13.99 8.19 6.13
CA SER A 471 -13.15 8.93 5.19
C SER A 471 -11.76 9.23 5.79
N TRP A 472 -10.77 9.35 4.92
CA TRP A 472 -9.40 9.77 5.28
C TRP A 472 -9.17 11.28 5.14
N THR A 473 -10.14 12.04 4.62
CA THR A 473 -9.93 13.46 4.25
C THR A 473 -10.32 14.47 5.33
N PHE A 474 -10.90 14.02 6.45
CA PHE A 474 -11.29 14.85 7.59
C PHE A 474 -10.09 15.22 8.50
N ASN A 475 -9.14 15.97 7.95
CA ASN A 475 -8.22 16.78 8.75
C ASN A 475 -7.70 18.03 8.01
N LYS A 476 -8.58 18.67 7.22
CA LYS A 476 -8.31 19.97 6.60
C LYS A 476 -8.58 21.09 7.62
N ARG A 477 -7.53 21.69 8.18
CA ARG A 477 -7.64 22.99 8.86
C ARG A 477 -8.33 24.00 7.93
N PRO A 478 -9.20 24.91 8.44
CA PRO A 478 -9.89 25.89 7.59
C PRO A 478 -8.91 26.71 6.75
N ARG A 479 -9.26 26.95 5.48
CA ARG A 479 -8.54 27.93 4.65
C ARG A 479 -8.81 29.32 5.22
N ALA A 480 -7.79 29.99 5.73
CA ALA A 480 -7.86 31.42 6.01
C ALA A 480 -8.29 32.17 4.73
N ALA A 481 -9.20 33.13 4.87
CA ALA A 481 -9.77 33.84 3.74
C ALA A 481 -8.68 34.54 2.90
N SER A 482 -8.86 34.51 1.58
CA SER A 482 -7.90 35.11 0.64
C SER A 482 -7.85 36.63 0.82
N ARG A 483 -6.79 37.14 1.47
CA ARG A 483 -6.52 38.58 1.50
C ARG A 483 -6.24 39.07 0.08
N VAL A 484 -7.19 39.79 -0.49
CA VAL A 484 -7.06 40.45 -1.80
C VAL A 484 -5.84 41.39 -1.78
N PRO A 485 -4.82 41.18 -2.64
CA PRO A 485 -3.73 42.14 -2.79
C PRO A 485 -4.28 43.41 -3.44
N ASN A 486 -4.28 44.51 -2.70
CA ASN A 486 -4.90 45.75 -3.15
C ASN A 486 -4.16 46.34 -4.35
N SER A 487 -4.89 46.92 -5.30
CA SER A 487 -4.33 47.33 -6.59
C SER A 487 -3.48 48.61 -6.47
N LEU A 488 -2.17 48.52 -6.79
CA LEU A 488 -1.31 49.69 -6.96
C LEU A 488 -0.72 49.77 -8.36
N LYS A 489 -1.06 50.89 -9.00
CA LYS A 489 -0.79 51.31 -10.38
C LYS A 489 0.65 51.05 -10.81
N ARG A 490 0.85 50.52 -12.03
CA ARG A 490 2.14 50.57 -12.74
C ARG A 490 2.02 51.49 -13.96
N GLY A 491 2.95 52.44 -14.08
CA GLY A 491 3.01 53.42 -15.16
C GLY A 491 3.43 52.85 -16.52
N ARG A 492 3.18 53.63 -17.58
CA ARG A 492 3.44 53.34 -19.00
C ARG A 492 4.93 53.16 -19.34
N GLY A 493 5.18 52.47 -20.47
CA GLY A 493 6.42 52.56 -21.27
C GLY A 493 7.31 51.30 -21.23
N GLY A 494 7.76 50.74 -22.37
CA GLY A 494 7.44 51.07 -23.76
C GLY A 494 8.09 50.10 -24.78
N SER A 495 7.51 50.04 -25.97
CA SER A 495 7.99 49.53 -27.29
C SER A 495 8.88 48.27 -27.44
N ARG A 496 8.58 47.51 -28.52
CA ARG A 496 9.42 46.45 -29.10
C ARG A 496 10.55 47.06 -29.94
N VAL A 497 11.70 46.39 -30.02
CA VAL A 497 12.50 46.24 -31.25
C VAL A 497 13.09 44.82 -31.28
N SER A 498 13.24 44.25 -32.47
CA SER A 498 13.92 42.97 -32.73
C SER A 498 14.89 43.14 -33.90
N GLN A 499 16.17 42.76 -33.75
CA GLN A 499 17.09 42.56 -34.87
C GLN A 499 18.32 41.71 -34.48
N SER A 500 19.18 41.44 -35.46
CA SER A 500 20.08 40.28 -35.53
C SER A 500 21.58 40.57 -35.39
N SER A 501 22.35 39.49 -35.22
CA SER A 501 23.83 39.36 -35.18
C SER A 501 24.57 40.05 -36.36
N PRO A 502 25.89 40.34 -36.28
CA PRO A 502 26.94 39.28 -36.15
C PRO A 502 28.22 39.57 -35.30
N SER A 503 28.90 38.47 -34.97
CA SER A 503 30.36 38.23 -34.78
C SER A 503 31.37 39.35 -34.44
N SER A 504 32.19 39.13 -33.39
CA SER A 504 33.64 38.80 -33.55
C SER A 504 34.37 38.39 -32.24
N ALA A 505 35.44 37.62 -32.41
CA ALA A 505 36.29 36.91 -31.45
C ALA A 505 36.84 37.63 -30.18
N GLY A 506 37.12 36.82 -29.15
CA GLY A 506 38.07 37.06 -28.05
C GLY A 506 38.35 35.72 -27.32
N VAL A 507 39.62 35.36 -27.09
CA VAL A 507 40.02 33.97 -26.70
C VAL A 507 41.08 33.97 -25.59
N ASP A 508 40.78 33.27 -24.49
CA ASP A 508 41.64 32.25 -23.84
C ASP A 508 40.79 31.50 -22.80
N GLN A 509 40.61 30.18 -22.89
CA GLN A 509 41.53 29.06 -22.64
C GLN A 509 41.78 28.74 -21.16
N GLY A 510 41.20 27.61 -20.74
CA GLY A 510 41.48 26.92 -19.48
C GLY A 510 41.03 25.46 -19.63
N SER A 511 41.95 24.51 -19.45
CA SER A 511 41.70 23.07 -19.58
C SER A 511 40.94 22.49 -18.38
N GLY A 512 40.25 21.35 -18.46
CA GLY A 512 40.00 20.54 -19.65
C GLY A 512 39.78 19.04 -19.35
N ASP A 513 38.67 18.66 -18.70
CA ASP A 513 38.23 17.27 -18.56
C ASP A 513 36.99 17.00 -19.43
N LYS A 514 37.10 16.06 -20.37
CA LYS A 514 36.07 15.72 -21.37
C LYS A 514 35.59 14.27 -21.21
N SER A 515 34.55 14.05 -20.41
CA SER A 515 33.98 12.70 -20.23
C SER A 515 32.44 12.63 -20.04
N LYS A 516 31.68 13.59 -20.61
CA LYS A 516 30.20 13.55 -20.63
C LYS A 516 29.63 13.80 -22.04
N GLY A 517 29.25 12.71 -22.74
CA GLY A 517 28.46 12.81 -23.97
C GLY A 517 27.02 13.30 -23.72
N PRO A 518 26.32 13.90 -24.70
CA PRO A 518 24.98 14.47 -24.53
C PRO A 518 23.91 13.47 -24.04
N GLN A 519 22.78 14.00 -23.55
CA GLN A 519 21.53 13.25 -23.38
C GLN A 519 20.45 13.89 -24.26
N HIS A 520 19.97 13.16 -25.27
CA HIS A 520 18.83 13.60 -26.07
C HIS A 520 17.54 13.26 -25.32
N ARG A 521 16.80 14.27 -24.87
CA ARG A 521 15.49 14.06 -24.23
C ARG A 521 14.44 13.85 -25.32
N ARG A 522 13.87 12.64 -25.39
CA ARG A 522 12.73 12.30 -26.26
C ARG A 522 11.56 13.28 -26.08
N VAL A 523 10.89 13.57 -27.18
CA VAL A 523 9.79 14.55 -27.28
C VAL A 523 8.44 13.85 -27.36
N ARG A 524 7.35 14.62 -27.25
CA ARG A 524 5.99 14.10 -27.39
C ARG A 524 5.60 14.00 -28.85
N CYS A 525 4.91 12.94 -29.24
CA CYS A 525 4.28 12.85 -30.56
C CYS A 525 3.18 13.91 -30.80
N LYS A 526 2.70 14.58 -29.74
CA LYS A 526 1.59 15.55 -29.70
C LYS A 526 0.21 15.00 -30.10
N LYS A 527 0.15 13.85 -30.78
CA LYS A 527 -1.06 13.26 -31.40
C LYS A 527 -1.83 12.28 -30.51
N CYS A 528 -1.19 11.56 -29.57
CA CYS A 528 -1.88 10.58 -28.70
C CYS A 528 -2.71 11.23 -27.57
N GLU A 529 -3.70 10.52 -27.02
CA GLU A 529 -4.69 11.06 -26.08
C GLU A 529 -4.08 11.82 -24.86
N PRO A 530 -3.02 11.33 -24.19
CA PRO A 530 -2.37 12.11 -23.13
C PRO A 530 -1.73 13.43 -23.60
N CYS A 531 -1.33 13.54 -24.86
CA CYS A 531 -0.76 14.80 -25.37
C CYS A 531 -1.83 15.88 -25.55
N THR A 532 -3.01 15.50 -26.02
CA THR A 532 -4.12 16.41 -26.33
C THR A 532 -4.92 16.82 -25.09
N ARG A 533 -5.01 15.97 -24.06
CA ARG A 533 -5.57 16.30 -22.74
C ARG A 533 -4.97 17.58 -22.15
N THR A 534 -5.77 18.31 -21.36
CA THR A 534 -5.35 19.43 -20.52
C THR A 534 -4.64 18.97 -19.23
N ASP A 535 -3.98 19.88 -18.50
CA ASP A 535 -3.34 19.54 -17.22
C ASP A 535 -4.39 19.48 -16.10
N CYS A 536 -4.51 18.35 -15.39
CA CYS A 536 -5.67 18.02 -14.55
C CYS A 536 -5.84 18.80 -13.24
N GLY A 537 -5.00 19.80 -12.95
CA GLY A 537 -4.99 20.57 -11.69
C GLY A 537 -4.50 19.78 -10.46
N GLU A 538 -5.03 18.58 -10.23
CA GLU A 538 -4.96 17.91 -8.93
C GLU A 538 -3.78 16.94 -8.72
N CYS A 539 -3.17 16.38 -9.78
CA CYS A 539 -2.03 15.47 -9.58
C CYS A 539 -0.82 16.22 -9.01
N HIS A 540 0.09 15.53 -8.30
CA HIS A 540 1.25 16.15 -7.63
C HIS A 540 2.09 17.05 -8.56
N PHE A 541 2.29 16.66 -9.83
CA PHE A 541 2.99 17.49 -10.81
C PHE A 541 2.21 18.76 -11.23
N CYS A 542 0.87 18.72 -11.27
CA CYS A 542 0.05 19.91 -11.48
C CYS A 542 0.11 20.83 -10.26
N ARG A 543 0.04 20.28 -9.04
CA ARG A 543 0.19 21.04 -7.78
C ARG A 543 1.57 21.70 -7.60
N ASP A 544 2.62 21.28 -8.33
CA ASP A 544 3.88 22.04 -8.46
C ASP A 544 3.86 23.10 -9.58
N MET A 545 2.98 23.03 -10.58
CA MET A 545 2.95 24.04 -11.64
C MET A 545 2.51 25.41 -11.11
N ARG A 546 3.27 26.46 -11.47
CA ARG A 546 2.98 27.86 -11.10
C ARG A 546 1.57 28.33 -11.50
N LYS A 547 1.02 27.82 -12.61
CA LYS A 547 -0.35 28.14 -13.05
C LYS A 547 -1.47 27.55 -12.19
N PHE A 548 -1.14 26.64 -11.27
CA PHE A 548 -2.02 26.08 -10.25
C PHE A 548 -1.55 26.44 -8.82
N GLY A 549 -0.75 27.50 -8.68
CA GLY A 549 -0.23 27.99 -7.39
C GLY A 549 1.05 27.31 -6.89
N GLY A 550 1.61 26.35 -7.63
CA GLY A 550 2.80 25.60 -7.23
C GLY A 550 4.13 26.35 -7.40
N LEU A 551 5.20 25.83 -6.78
CA LEU A 551 6.52 26.48 -6.76
C LEU A 551 7.29 26.39 -8.10
N GLY A 552 6.94 25.42 -8.95
CA GLY A 552 7.57 25.16 -10.25
C GLY A 552 8.95 24.51 -10.14
N ARG A 553 9.20 23.74 -9.08
CA ARG A 553 10.51 23.14 -8.77
C ARG A 553 10.75 21.84 -9.52
N MET A 554 9.73 20.99 -9.67
CA MET A 554 9.85 19.65 -10.26
C MET A 554 9.97 19.71 -11.78
N LYS A 555 9.34 20.72 -12.40
CA LYS A 555 9.28 20.93 -13.87
C LYS A 555 8.79 19.70 -14.65
N GLN A 556 8.05 18.81 -13.99
CA GLN A 556 7.35 17.70 -14.62
C GLN A 556 6.01 18.16 -15.19
N THR A 557 5.44 17.37 -16.11
CA THR A 557 4.11 17.61 -16.65
C THR A 557 3.07 16.75 -15.93
N CYS A 558 1.79 17.15 -16.00
CA CYS A 558 0.64 16.39 -15.53
C CYS A 558 0.76 14.87 -15.81
N VAL A 559 0.46 14.03 -14.80
CA VAL A 559 0.48 12.56 -14.91
C VAL A 559 -0.41 12.10 -16.06
N SER A 560 -1.65 12.60 -16.11
CA SER A 560 -2.66 12.34 -17.15
C SER A 560 -2.25 12.82 -18.55
N ARG A 561 -1.07 13.44 -18.70
CA ARG A 561 -0.50 13.91 -19.96
C ARG A 561 0.86 13.31 -20.31
N GLN A 562 1.26 12.20 -19.69
CA GLN A 562 2.51 11.53 -20.06
C GLN A 562 2.32 10.80 -21.40
N CYS A 563 3.17 11.13 -22.38
CA CYS A 563 3.05 10.66 -23.76
C CYS A 563 3.37 9.16 -23.86
N MET A 564 2.42 8.35 -24.36
CA MET A 564 2.63 6.91 -24.59
C MET A 564 3.68 6.62 -25.67
N VAL A 565 3.80 7.52 -26.65
CA VAL A 565 4.61 7.35 -27.87
C VAL A 565 5.71 8.44 -27.93
N PRO A 566 6.78 8.34 -27.11
CA PRO A 566 7.83 9.37 -27.03
C PRO A 566 8.82 9.24 -28.20
N LEU A 567 8.81 10.22 -29.10
CA LEU A 567 9.63 10.25 -30.30
C LEU A 567 11.04 10.79 -30.05
N LEU A 568 11.98 10.52 -30.95
CA LEU A 568 13.25 11.26 -31.00
C LEU A 568 12.98 12.74 -31.35
N PRO A 569 13.78 13.69 -30.83
CA PRO A 569 13.67 15.09 -31.23
C PRO A 569 14.05 15.26 -32.71
N SER A 570 13.47 16.24 -33.40
CA SER A 570 13.86 16.60 -34.78
C SER A 570 15.29 17.17 -34.91
N THR A 571 15.97 17.39 -33.78
CA THR A 571 17.40 17.72 -33.71
C THR A 571 18.26 16.48 -33.40
N ALA A 572 17.73 15.27 -33.55
CA ALA A 572 18.52 14.05 -33.53
C ALA A 572 19.30 13.93 -34.85
N ILE A 573 20.53 13.44 -34.75
CA ILE A 573 21.42 13.19 -35.89
C ILE A 573 22.04 11.80 -35.74
N CYS A 574 22.41 11.20 -36.87
CA CYS A 574 23.14 9.94 -36.90
C CYS A 574 24.58 10.16 -36.43
N HIS A 575 25.02 9.42 -35.41
CA HIS A 575 26.41 9.50 -34.91
C HIS A 575 27.47 9.04 -35.93
N LEU A 576 27.06 8.45 -37.07
CA LEU A 576 27.98 7.90 -38.07
C LEU A 576 28.13 8.75 -39.33
N CYS A 577 27.13 9.56 -39.69
CA CYS A 577 27.15 10.43 -40.87
C CYS A 577 26.73 11.88 -40.58
N GLU A 578 26.48 12.21 -39.31
CA GLU A 578 26.10 13.53 -38.75
C GLU A 578 24.82 14.19 -39.33
N SER A 579 24.22 13.58 -40.36
CA SER A 579 22.91 13.90 -40.91
C SER A 579 21.78 13.54 -39.94
N GLY A 580 20.77 14.41 -39.83
CA GLY A 580 19.48 14.11 -39.23
C GLY A 580 18.39 13.93 -40.28
N ASP A 581 17.38 13.11 -39.98
CA ASP A 581 16.26 12.90 -40.91
C ASP A 581 15.23 14.03 -40.77
N GLY A 582 15.07 14.82 -41.84
CA GLY A 582 14.07 15.89 -41.91
C GLY A 582 12.61 15.41 -42.05
N ARG A 583 12.26 14.24 -41.50
CA ARG A 583 10.94 13.61 -41.61
C ARG A 583 10.37 13.29 -40.22
N GLU A 584 9.06 13.39 -40.04
CA GLU A 584 8.42 12.86 -38.83
C GLU A 584 8.51 11.33 -38.83
N ALA A 585 8.81 10.73 -37.68
CA ALA A 585 8.82 9.27 -37.53
C ALA A 585 7.40 8.69 -37.75
N PRO A 586 7.26 7.60 -38.53
CA PRO A 586 5.98 6.92 -38.74
C PRO A 586 5.28 6.50 -37.44
N ALA A 587 3.95 6.41 -37.48
CA ALA A 587 3.14 5.98 -36.32
C ALA A 587 3.13 4.45 -36.13
N CYS A 588 3.30 3.71 -37.22
CA CYS A 588 3.54 2.26 -37.29
C CYS A 588 4.72 1.99 -38.26
N LEU A 589 5.32 0.81 -38.19
CA LEU A 589 6.43 0.37 -39.04
C LEU A 589 6.13 -1.03 -39.57
N ASP A 590 5.26 -1.10 -40.56
CA ASP A 590 4.82 -2.36 -41.16
C ASP A 590 5.73 -2.81 -42.34
N ASP A 591 6.55 -1.91 -42.89
CA ASP A 591 7.47 -2.17 -44.01
C ASP A 591 8.96 -2.01 -43.64
N ILE A 592 9.71 -3.11 -43.68
CA ILE A 592 11.14 -3.17 -43.29
C ILE A 592 12.04 -2.30 -44.19
N LYS A 593 11.63 -2.02 -45.43
CA LYS A 593 12.45 -1.25 -46.39
C LYS A 593 12.68 0.20 -45.96
N GLU A 594 11.71 0.85 -45.33
CA GLU A 594 11.84 2.26 -44.90
C GLU A 594 12.66 2.41 -43.62
N ALA A 595 12.74 1.37 -42.78
CA ALA A 595 13.48 1.41 -41.53
C ALA A 595 15.00 1.64 -41.69
N ASN A 596 15.58 1.31 -42.86
CA ASN A 596 17.01 1.49 -43.13
C ASN A 596 17.45 2.97 -43.16
N ASP A 597 16.55 3.86 -43.59
CA ASP A 597 16.80 5.30 -43.77
C ASP A 597 16.35 6.14 -42.55
N LEU A 598 15.87 5.51 -41.47
CA LEU A 598 15.41 6.20 -40.25
C LEU A 598 16.44 6.17 -39.10
N LEU A 599 16.56 7.27 -38.36
CA LEU A 599 17.33 7.34 -37.11
C LEU A 599 16.76 6.41 -36.02
N MET A 600 17.57 5.44 -35.57
CA MET A 600 17.21 4.47 -34.53
C MET A 600 18.13 4.61 -33.29
N GLU A 601 17.55 4.77 -32.10
CA GLU A 601 18.30 4.84 -30.82
C GLU A 601 18.50 3.43 -30.24
N CYS A 602 19.76 3.02 -30.04
CA CYS A 602 20.06 1.70 -29.50
C CYS A 602 19.81 1.64 -27.98
N SER A 603 18.89 0.78 -27.56
CA SER A 603 18.54 0.43 -26.17
C SER A 603 19.71 -0.09 -25.30
N ILE A 604 20.86 -0.41 -25.91
CA ILE A 604 22.05 -0.92 -25.21
C ILE A 604 23.13 0.17 -25.11
N CYS A 605 23.57 0.74 -26.24
CA CYS A 605 24.68 1.69 -26.30
C CYS A 605 24.27 3.17 -26.38
N TRP A 606 22.97 3.47 -26.49
CA TRP A 606 22.39 4.83 -26.51
C TRP A 606 22.90 5.74 -27.66
N LYS A 607 23.54 5.16 -28.67
CA LYS A 607 23.84 5.81 -29.95
C LYS A 607 22.55 5.95 -30.76
N ILE A 608 22.39 7.07 -31.45
CA ILE A 608 21.38 7.27 -32.50
C ILE A 608 22.08 7.09 -33.86
N SER A 609 21.52 6.25 -34.72
CA SER A 609 22.13 5.88 -36.01
C SER A 609 21.12 5.30 -36.98
N HIS A 610 21.28 5.56 -38.28
CA HIS A 610 20.58 4.80 -39.33
C HIS A 610 21.07 3.35 -39.36
N PRO A 611 20.18 2.35 -39.54
CA PRO A 611 20.61 0.97 -39.76
C PRO A 611 21.55 0.81 -40.96
N ARG A 612 21.29 1.51 -42.08
CA ARG A 612 22.15 1.49 -43.28
C ARG A 612 23.61 1.92 -43.01
N CYS A 613 23.82 2.88 -42.10
CA CYS A 613 25.14 3.41 -41.78
C CYS A 613 25.96 2.49 -40.87
N LEU A 614 25.32 1.49 -40.27
CA LEU A 614 25.98 0.41 -39.53
C LEU A 614 26.33 -0.75 -40.47
N SER A 615 25.39 -1.21 -41.32
CA SER A 615 25.67 -2.26 -42.30
C SER A 615 26.68 -1.84 -43.37
N SER A 616 26.79 -0.54 -43.68
CA SER A 616 27.81 -0.03 -44.61
C SER A 616 29.23 0.06 -44.04
N LYS A 617 29.45 -0.27 -42.75
CA LYS A 617 30.80 -0.25 -42.13
C LYS A 617 31.45 -1.63 -42.02
N ASP A 618 30.65 -2.68 -42.00
CA ASP A 618 31.07 -4.06 -41.71
C ASP A 618 29.94 -4.96 -42.21
N SER A 619 30.17 -5.68 -43.31
CA SER A 619 29.15 -6.50 -43.99
C SER A 619 28.70 -7.71 -43.18
N ASP A 620 29.51 -8.11 -42.20
CA ASP A 620 29.37 -9.36 -41.45
C ASP A 620 28.68 -9.10 -40.09
N LEU A 621 27.94 -7.99 -40.03
CA LEU A 621 27.13 -7.57 -38.89
C LEU A 621 25.71 -8.17 -38.98
N PRO A 622 25.20 -8.81 -37.91
CA PRO A 622 23.85 -9.36 -37.88
C PRO A 622 22.80 -8.25 -37.91
N CYS A 623 21.62 -8.50 -38.49
CA CYS A 623 20.55 -7.51 -38.54
C CYS A 623 20.13 -7.00 -37.13
N GLY A 624 19.80 -5.71 -37.04
CA GLY A 624 19.34 -5.10 -35.80
C GLY A 624 17.93 -5.57 -35.41
N SER A 625 17.68 -5.81 -34.13
CA SER A 625 16.36 -6.21 -33.62
C SER A 625 15.61 -4.99 -33.07
N LEU A 626 14.37 -4.79 -33.51
CA LEU A 626 13.52 -3.70 -33.05
C LEU A 626 13.12 -3.86 -31.57
N CYS A 627 12.68 -2.76 -30.94
CA CYS A 627 12.16 -2.76 -29.57
C CYS A 627 10.67 -2.41 -29.58
N ASP A 628 9.82 -3.43 -29.45
CA ASP A 628 8.34 -3.34 -29.53
C ASP A 628 7.70 -2.34 -28.55
N ASP A 629 8.41 -1.98 -27.47
CA ASP A 629 7.93 -1.08 -26.42
C ASP A 629 8.17 0.42 -26.70
N MET A 630 8.94 0.81 -27.73
CA MET A 630 9.22 2.23 -28.01
C MET A 630 9.54 2.55 -29.48
N PRO A 631 8.94 3.59 -30.10
CA PRO A 631 9.25 3.99 -31.48
C PRO A 631 10.71 4.40 -31.66
N ALA A 632 11.27 4.17 -32.84
CA ALA A 632 12.67 4.51 -33.16
C ALA A 632 13.68 3.97 -32.12
N CYS A 633 13.43 2.76 -31.61
CA CYS A 633 14.25 2.06 -30.62
C CYS A 633 14.56 0.64 -31.10
N TRP A 634 15.79 0.18 -30.86
CA TRP A 634 16.29 -1.11 -31.33
C TRP A 634 17.47 -1.61 -30.49
N ARG A 635 18.00 -2.79 -30.82
CA ARG A 635 19.36 -3.24 -30.51
C ARG A 635 20.14 -3.18 -31.81
N CYS A 636 21.18 -2.34 -31.87
CA CYS A 636 21.97 -2.22 -33.10
C CYS A 636 22.84 -3.46 -33.35
N PRO A 637 23.22 -3.76 -34.61
CA PRO A 637 24.09 -4.86 -34.98
C PRO A 637 25.37 -5.01 -34.12
N GLU A 638 26.07 -3.91 -33.86
CA GLU A 638 27.26 -3.86 -32.98
C GLU A 638 26.99 -4.51 -31.61
N CYS A 639 25.81 -4.27 -31.04
CA CYS A 639 25.44 -4.78 -29.71
C CYS A 639 24.81 -6.18 -29.73
N ILE A 640 24.44 -6.70 -30.90
CA ILE A 640 23.94 -8.08 -31.06
C ILE A 640 25.11 -9.05 -31.27
N ARG A 641 26.12 -8.66 -32.07
CA ARG A 641 27.31 -9.50 -32.34
C ARG A 641 28.15 -9.80 -31.09
N CYS A 642 27.97 -9.05 -30.00
CA CYS A 642 28.81 -9.12 -28.80
C CYS A 642 28.30 -10.03 -27.67
N ASP A 643 27.21 -10.79 -27.85
CA ASP A 643 26.74 -11.76 -26.83
C ASP A 643 27.73 -12.91 -26.51
N GLY A 644 28.91 -12.94 -27.14
CA GLY A 644 30.02 -13.86 -26.82
C GLY A 644 31.24 -13.24 -26.11
N LYS A 645 31.41 -11.90 -26.07
CA LYS A 645 32.55 -11.24 -25.40
C LYS A 645 32.17 -9.83 -24.89
N PRO A 646 32.51 -9.47 -23.64
CA PRO A 646 32.12 -8.18 -23.08
C PRO A 646 32.91 -7.01 -23.68
N ILE A 647 32.26 -6.23 -24.55
CA ILE A 647 32.57 -4.80 -24.67
C ILE A 647 32.22 -4.15 -23.33
N GLU A 648 33.06 -3.24 -22.83
CA GLU A 648 32.78 -2.51 -21.59
C GLU A 648 31.43 -1.79 -21.65
N GLU A 649 30.46 -2.24 -20.83
CA GLU A 649 29.14 -1.65 -20.78
C GLU A 649 29.14 -0.24 -20.18
N LYS A 650 29.40 0.78 -21.01
CA LYS A 650 28.98 2.17 -20.75
C LYS A 650 27.46 2.33 -20.91
N ARG A 651 26.67 1.38 -20.39
CA ARG A 651 25.22 1.51 -20.24
C ARG A 651 24.93 2.64 -19.27
N ARG A 652 24.10 3.59 -19.69
CA ARG A 652 23.47 4.57 -18.78
C ARG A 652 22.40 3.89 -17.93
N ILE A 653 22.82 3.24 -16.84
CA ILE A 653 21.88 2.68 -15.87
C ILE A 653 21.68 3.68 -14.73
N GLY A 654 20.46 4.23 -14.64
CA GLY A 654 19.98 4.81 -13.40
C GLY A 654 19.73 3.71 -12.37
N LYS A 655 20.75 3.37 -11.57
CA LYS A 655 20.75 2.38 -10.48
C LYS A 655 20.52 0.89 -10.87
N GLU A 656 21.51 0.25 -11.49
CA GLU A 656 21.67 -1.22 -11.41
C GLU A 656 23.07 -1.64 -11.90
N ASN A 657 23.66 -2.70 -11.31
CA ASN A 657 24.86 -3.38 -11.86
C ASN A 657 24.88 -4.84 -11.38
N LYS A 658 25.33 -5.76 -12.25
CA LYS A 658 25.72 -7.14 -11.91
C LYS A 658 27.19 -7.22 -11.46
N ILE A 659 27.67 -8.43 -11.18
CA ILE A 659 28.94 -8.76 -10.51
C ILE A 659 29.89 -9.50 -11.49
N PRO A 660 31.24 -9.36 -11.40
CA PRO A 660 32.21 -10.04 -12.29
C PRO A 660 32.36 -11.56 -12.05
N PRO A 661 33.02 -12.31 -12.98
CA PRO A 661 33.30 -13.74 -12.85
C PRO A 661 34.45 -14.07 -11.87
N PRO A 662 34.64 -15.35 -11.47
CA PRO A 662 35.60 -15.74 -10.44
C PRO A 662 37.01 -16.06 -10.96
N VAL A 663 38.01 -15.78 -10.12
CA VAL A 663 39.38 -16.32 -10.22
C VAL A 663 39.45 -17.69 -9.52
N LEU A 664 40.40 -18.55 -9.92
CA LEU A 664 40.57 -19.94 -9.45
C LEU A 664 41.68 -20.11 -8.39
N MET A 665 41.75 -21.33 -7.82
CA MET A 665 42.78 -21.91 -6.94
C MET A 665 42.80 -21.46 -5.46
N PRO A 666 43.36 -22.25 -4.52
CA PRO A 666 43.81 -23.67 -4.59
C PRO A 666 43.02 -24.59 -3.62
N ILE A 667 43.54 -25.79 -3.32
CA ILE A 667 42.85 -26.92 -2.65
C ILE A 667 43.59 -27.39 -1.37
N LEU A 668 42.82 -27.70 -0.30
CA LEU A 668 43.21 -28.39 0.97
C LEU A 668 44.26 -27.69 1.89
N PRO A 669 44.53 -28.16 3.15
CA PRO A 669 44.05 -29.38 3.84
C PRO A 669 43.18 -29.18 5.10
N THR A 670 42.61 -30.30 5.57
CA THR A 670 41.75 -30.49 6.74
C THR A 670 42.52 -30.82 8.03
N VAL A 671 42.15 -30.24 9.20
CA VAL A 671 42.48 -30.78 10.54
C VAL A 671 41.36 -30.52 11.57
N ASN A 672 40.77 -31.63 12.05
CA ASN A 672 40.23 -31.97 13.38
C ASN A 672 39.52 -30.96 14.32
N THR A 673 38.26 -31.32 14.65
CA THR A 673 37.52 -31.33 15.95
C THR A 673 37.57 -30.18 16.99
N PRO A 674 36.45 -29.92 17.73
CA PRO A 674 36.31 -28.78 18.63
C PRO A 674 36.55 -29.08 20.13
N PRO A 675 36.91 -28.07 20.94
CA PRO A 675 36.74 -28.07 22.39
C PRO A 675 35.42 -27.40 22.83
N THR A 676 34.72 -27.99 23.79
CA THR A 676 33.56 -27.36 24.46
C THR A 676 33.98 -26.56 25.71
N PRO A 677 33.57 -25.30 25.86
CA PRO A 677 33.65 -24.57 27.13
C PRO A 677 32.44 -24.90 28.02
N LYS A 678 32.66 -25.00 29.33
CA LYS A 678 31.62 -25.27 30.33
C LYS A 678 30.98 -23.97 30.86
N CYS A 679 29.80 -24.08 31.44
CA CYS A 679 29.13 -22.97 32.14
C CYS A 679 29.93 -22.55 33.38
N THR A 680 30.06 -21.23 33.59
CA THR A 680 30.76 -20.62 34.75
C THR A 680 29.93 -19.45 35.29
N LYS A 681 29.95 -19.25 36.61
CA LYS A 681 29.06 -18.31 37.33
C LYS A 681 29.35 -16.83 37.02
N MET A 682 28.32 -15.99 37.08
CA MET A 682 28.41 -14.52 37.00
C MET A 682 29.15 -13.91 38.21
N LEU A 683 29.80 -12.77 38.00
CA LEU A 683 30.41 -11.90 39.01
C LEU A 683 29.57 -10.64 39.24
N SER A 684 29.91 -9.82 40.24
CA SER A 684 29.10 -8.67 40.66
C SER A 684 29.42 -7.38 39.90
N PHE A 685 28.47 -6.44 39.91
CA PHE A 685 28.59 -5.13 39.27
C PHE A 685 29.81 -4.31 39.76
N ASN A 686 30.19 -4.47 41.04
CA ASN A 686 31.32 -3.75 41.63
C ASN A 686 32.70 -4.24 41.16
N ASP A 687 32.77 -5.44 40.57
CA ASP A 687 34.03 -6.02 40.08
C ASP A 687 34.37 -5.47 38.68
N TYR A 688 33.35 -5.12 37.88
CA TYR A 688 33.50 -4.57 36.53
C TYR A 688 34.24 -3.21 36.55
N LEU A 689 33.96 -2.37 37.54
CA LEU A 689 34.56 -1.03 37.68
C LEU A 689 36.06 -1.02 38.01
N LYS A 690 36.63 -2.16 38.43
CA LYS A 690 38.04 -2.27 38.85
C LYS A 690 39.00 -2.74 37.74
N ALA A 691 38.47 -3.23 36.62
CA ALA A 691 39.25 -3.88 35.57
C ALA A 691 39.65 -2.94 34.42
N ARG A 692 40.34 -1.81 34.70
CA ARG A 692 40.92 -0.92 33.68
C ARG A 692 42.38 -1.26 33.33
N PRO A 693 42.69 -1.62 32.07
CA PRO A 693 44.06 -1.50 31.54
C PRO A 693 44.43 -0.02 31.35
N ALA A 694 45.66 0.36 31.66
CA ALA A 694 46.14 1.74 31.48
C ALA A 694 46.63 2.00 30.04
N ASP A 695 46.37 3.21 29.53
CA ASP A 695 46.75 3.66 28.19
C ASP A 695 48.26 3.53 27.91
N LYS A 696 48.61 2.90 26.78
CA LYS A 696 49.95 3.01 26.17
C LYS A 696 49.84 3.61 24.77
N LYS A 697 50.32 4.84 24.64
CA LYS A 697 50.36 5.60 23.38
C LYS A 697 51.29 4.94 22.36
N SER A 698 50.78 4.69 21.16
CA SER A 698 51.56 4.83 19.93
C SER A 698 50.66 5.41 18.83
N ARG A 699 51.23 6.14 17.87
CA ARG A 699 50.49 6.96 16.91
C ARG A 699 51.11 6.88 15.53
N SER A 700 50.54 6.07 14.65
CA SER A 700 50.83 6.08 13.21
C SER A 700 49.71 6.80 12.45
N LYS A 701 50.07 7.70 11.53
CA LYS A 701 49.13 8.19 10.52
C LYS A 701 48.91 7.07 9.51
N VAL A 702 47.71 6.52 9.45
CA VAL A 702 47.25 5.74 8.29
C VAL A 702 46.55 6.73 7.36
N GLU A 703 47.03 6.87 6.13
CA GLU A 703 46.34 7.66 5.10
C GLU A 703 45.09 6.91 4.63
N GLU A 704 43.97 7.61 4.49
CA GLU A 704 42.69 7.00 4.11
C GLU A 704 42.67 6.64 2.61
N GLU A 705 43.18 5.46 2.26
CA GLU A 705 42.91 4.84 0.96
C GLU A 705 41.39 4.76 0.72
N LYS A 706 40.89 5.56 -0.24
CA LYS A 706 39.49 5.50 -0.68
C LYS A 706 39.15 4.06 -1.09
N PRO A 707 38.04 3.46 -0.58
CA PRO A 707 37.77 2.04 -0.78
C PRO A 707 37.57 1.72 -2.27
N LYS A 708 38.53 0.97 -2.84
CA LYS A 708 38.64 0.63 -4.27
C LYS A 708 37.48 -0.20 -4.84
N PHE A 709 36.49 -0.57 -4.02
CA PHE A 709 35.33 -1.38 -4.41
C PHE A 709 34.03 -0.85 -3.82
N VAL A 710 33.01 -0.67 -4.67
CA VAL A 710 31.65 -0.30 -4.24
C VAL A 710 30.89 -1.57 -3.87
N VAL A 711 30.77 -1.84 -2.57
CA VAL A 711 29.82 -2.85 -2.06
C VAL A 711 28.39 -2.43 -2.38
N ARG A 712 27.60 -3.36 -2.91
CA ARG A 712 26.19 -3.19 -3.29
C ARG A 712 25.32 -4.25 -2.61
N PRO A 713 24.00 -4.02 -2.49
CA PRO A 713 23.02 -5.07 -2.20
C PRO A 713 23.17 -6.28 -3.15
N ALA A 714 22.72 -7.46 -2.72
CA ALA A 714 22.52 -8.57 -3.64
C ALA A 714 21.42 -8.20 -4.68
N PRO A 715 21.50 -8.72 -5.92
CA PRO A 715 20.40 -8.61 -6.87
C PRO A 715 19.11 -9.22 -6.29
N ILE A 716 17.95 -8.63 -6.57
CA ILE A 716 16.65 -9.10 -6.04
C ILE A 716 16.35 -10.54 -6.50
N THR A 717 16.73 -10.89 -7.73
CA THR A 717 16.61 -12.22 -8.32
C THR A 717 17.96 -12.67 -8.87
N PRO A 718 18.87 -13.19 -8.01
CA PRO A 718 20.22 -13.52 -8.43
C PRO A 718 20.23 -14.75 -9.37
N PRO A 719 20.99 -14.72 -10.49
CA PRO A 719 21.11 -15.85 -11.42
C PRO A 719 22.17 -16.87 -10.94
N PRO A 720 22.06 -18.17 -11.31
CA PRO A 720 21.11 -18.76 -12.29
C PRO A 720 19.67 -18.94 -11.76
N LEU A 721 18.78 -19.51 -12.59
CA LEU A 721 17.42 -19.92 -12.22
C LEU A 721 17.37 -21.35 -11.65
N TYR A 722 18.29 -22.23 -12.04
CA TYR A 722 18.42 -23.60 -11.54
C TYR A 722 19.82 -23.82 -10.94
N VAL A 723 19.99 -24.89 -10.17
CA VAL A 723 21.34 -25.38 -9.83
C VAL A 723 21.79 -26.26 -10.99
N GLU A 724 23.00 -26.01 -11.50
CA GLU A 724 23.65 -26.88 -12.50
C GLU A 724 24.28 -28.08 -11.77
N LEU A 725 24.01 -29.28 -12.27
CA LEU A 725 24.51 -30.55 -11.73
C LEU A 725 25.84 -30.95 -12.40
N GLU A 726 26.54 -31.93 -11.82
CA GLU A 726 27.84 -32.41 -12.33
C GLU A 726 27.74 -33.06 -13.73
N ASP A 727 26.55 -33.48 -14.15
CA ASP A 727 26.25 -34.01 -15.49
C ASP A 727 25.81 -32.92 -16.49
N GLY A 728 25.94 -31.65 -16.13
CA GLY A 728 25.55 -30.49 -16.93
C GLY A 728 24.04 -30.24 -17.03
N LYS A 729 23.19 -31.02 -16.34
CA LYS A 729 21.74 -30.80 -16.34
C LYS A 729 21.32 -29.79 -15.26
N ASN A 730 20.14 -29.20 -15.44
CA ASN A 730 19.49 -28.39 -14.41
C ASN A 730 18.85 -29.31 -13.35
N HIS A 731 19.06 -28.98 -12.08
CA HIS A 731 18.34 -29.55 -10.95
C HIS A 731 16.83 -29.29 -11.07
N VAL A 732 16.01 -30.29 -10.76
CA VAL A 732 14.54 -30.29 -10.98
C VAL A 732 13.83 -29.11 -10.31
N LEU A 733 14.18 -28.80 -9.05
CA LEU A 733 13.66 -27.62 -8.35
C LEU A 733 14.37 -26.34 -8.84
N ASP A 734 13.57 -25.34 -9.20
CA ASP A 734 14.04 -24.00 -9.56
C ASP A 734 14.40 -23.14 -8.32
N ARG A 735 14.97 -21.96 -8.55
CA ARG A 735 15.31 -21.00 -7.50
C ARG A 735 14.11 -20.64 -6.62
N ASN A 736 12.93 -20.52 -7.18
CA ASN A 736 11.76 -20.02 -6.45
C ASN A 736 11.27 -21.08 -5.45
N LEU A 737 11.25 -22.36 -5.85
CA LEU A 737 11.03 -23.50 -4.97
C LEU A 737 12.14 -23.63 -3.91
N TRP A 738 13.41 -23.52 -4.31
CA TRP A 738 14.54 -23.52 -3.38
C TRP A 738 14.48 -22.36 -2.37
N GLN A 739 14.09 -21.15 -2.79
CA GLN A 739 13.91 -20.00 -1.90
C GLN A 739 12.69 -20.15 -0.98
N THR A 740 11.67 -20.91 -1.38
CA THR A 740 10.57 -21.30 -0.47
C THR A 740 11.08 -22.28 0.59
N ILE A 741 11.87 -23.30 0.21
CA ILE A 741 12.52 -24.23 1.16
C ILE A 741 13.43 -23.47 2.13
N PHE A 742 14.26 -22.55 1.63
CA PHE A 742 15.11 -21.67 2.45
C PHE A 742 14.32 -20.77 3.41
N GLY A 743 13.05 -20.51 3.14
CA GLY A 743 12.15 -19.74 4.03
C GLY A 743 11.74 -20.50 5.30
N PHE A 744 11.98 -21.80 5.38
CA PHE A 744 11.73 -22.64 6.57
C PHE A 744 13.01 -22.91 7.38
N LEU A 745 14.13 -22.26 7.05
CA LEU A 745 15.44 -22.55 7.65
C LEU A 745 15.95 -21.41 8.52
N ASP A 746 16.53 -21.78 9.66
CA ASP A 746 17.15 -20.85 10.59
C ASP A 746 18.42 -20.18 10.01
N SER A 747 18.86 -19.08 10.63
CA SER A 747 20.04 -18.32 10.18
C SER A 747 21.33 -19.15 10.14
N LYS A 748 21.50 -20.16 11.00
CA LYS A 748 22.66 -21.06 11.06
C LYS A 748 22.64 -22.05 9.90
N SER A 749 21.51 -22.71 9.66
CA SER A 749 21.32 -23.61 8.51
C SER A 749 21.49 -22.86 7.18
N MET A 750 21.04 -21.62 7.11
CA MET A 750 21.26 -20.74 5.95
C MET A 750 22.74 -20.40 5.71
N VAL A 751 23.56 -20.21 6.77
CA VAL A 751 25.02 -20.09 6.61
C VAL A 751 25.65 -21.40 6.11
N ASN A 752 25.16 -22.55 6.56
CA ASN A 752 25.65 -23.85 6.06
C ASN A 752 25.33 -24.02 4.57
N ILE A 753 24.09 -23.72 4.14
CA ILE A 753 23.67 -23.76 2.73
C ILE A 753 24.44 -22.75 1.86
N MET A 754 24.85 -21.60 2.42
CA MET A 754 25.77 -20.67 1.75
C MET A 754 27.14 -21.27 1.42
N SER A 755 27.57 -22.34 2.11
CA SER A 755 28.82 -23.04 1.81
C SER A 755 28.68 -24.14 0.75
N CYS A 756 27.49 -24.74 0.58
CA CYS A 756 27.28 -25.92 -0.26
C CYS A 756 27.60 -25.69 -1.75
N CYS A 757 27.15 -24.58 -2.35
CA CYS A 757 27.51 -24.26 -3.73
C CYS A 757 27.41 -22.76 -4.04
N LYS A 758 28.10 -22.32 -5.11
CA LYS A 758 28.11 -20.92 -5.58
C LYS A 758 26.73 -20.38 -5.98
N THR A 759 25.76 -21.26 -6.25
CA THR A 759 24.38 -20.88 -6.62
C THR A 759 23.53 -20.62 -5.37
N PHE A 760 23.50 -21.56 -4.43
CA PHE A 760 22.87 -21.37 -3.12
C PHE A 760 23.47 -20.17 -2.36
N CYS A 761 24.80 -20.00 -2.40
CA CYS A 761 25.53 -18.85 -1.85
C CYS A 761 25.09 -17.48 -2.43
N LYS A 762 24.43 -17.45 -3.59
CA LYS A 762 23.81 -16.23 -4.16
C LYS A 762 22.34 -16.12 -3.77
N TRP A 763 21.57 -17.21 -3.88
CA TRP A 763 20.13 -17.23 -3.68
C TRP A 763 19.70 -16.98 -2.23
N THR A 764 20.50 -17.43 -1.27
CA THR A 764 20.31 -17.24 0.18
C THR A 764 20.66 -15.82 0.66
N VAL A 765 21.24 -14.95 -0.17
CA VAL A 765 21.54 -13.55 0.21
C VAL A 765 20.33 -12.61 0.06
N ASP A 766 19.19 -13.15 -0.39
CA ASP A 766 17.92 -12.45 -0.47
C ASP A 766 17.49 -11.92 0.91
N ARG A 767 17.09 -10.64 0.97
CA ARG A 767 16.72 -9.94 2.21
C ARG A 767 15.64 -10.64 3.02
N ARG A 768 14.78 -11.44 2.39
CA ARG A 768 13.68 -12.17 3.05
C ARG A 768 14.17 -13.09 4.18
N PHE A 769 15.38 -13.63 4.05
CA PHE A 769 15.98 -14.54 5.04
C PHE A 769 16.81 -13.83 6.12
N TRP A 770 16.97 -12.51 6.01
CA TRP A 770 17.88 -11.71 6.85
C TRP A 770 17.18 -10.46 7.40
N TYR A 771 15.90 -10.58 7.76
CA TYR A 771 15.13 -9.49 8.38
C TYR A 771 15.88 -8.89 9.57
N TYR A 772 16.36 -9.76 10.47
CA TYR A 772 17.24 -9.42 11.59
C TYR A 772 18.67 -9.90 11.31
N ILE A 773 19.66 -9.06 11.56
CA ILE A 773 21.06 -9.47 11.67
C ILE A 773 21.61 -9.01 13.04
N ASN A 774 22.12 -9.98 13.80
CA ASN A 774 22.77 -9.75 15.07
C ASN A 774 24.29 -9.97 14.96
N VAL A 775 25.07 -8.94 15.28
CA VAL A 775 26.54 -9.02 15.40
C VAL A 775 27.03 -8.45 16.74
N ASN A 776 26.19 -8.53 17.78
CA ASN A 776 26.49 -8.11 19.15
C ASN A 776 27.83 -8.69 19.66
N GLN A 777 28.64 -7.86 20.32
CA GLN A 777 29.97 -8.17 20.85
C GLN A 777 30.97 -8.72 19.82
N LYS A 778 30.84 -8.38 18.53
CA LYS A 778 31.79 -8.80 17.47
C LYS A 778 32.66 -7.65 16.96
N CYS A 779 33.94 -7.93 16.73
CA CYS A 779 34.83 -7.06 15.96
C CYS A 779 34.45 -7.09 14.47
N LEU A 780 33.99 -5.97 13.93
CA LEU A 780 33.44 -5.89 12.58
C LEU A 780 34.54 -5.90 11.51
N SER A 781 34.67 -7.01 10.80
CA SER A 781 35.55 -7.11 9.63
C SER A 781 34.94 -6.47 8.37
N ARG A 782 35.79 -6.16 7.38
CA ARG A 782 35.37 -5.73 6.03
C ARG A 782 34.35 -6.70 5.42
N ASN A 783 34.51 -8.00 5.66
CA ASN A 783 33.63 -9.04 5.13
C ASN A 783 32.27 -9.06 5.85
N MET A 784 32.21 -8.80 7.16
CA MET A 784 30.95 -8.67 7.90
C MET A 784 30.15 -7.46 7.43
N LEU A 785 30.78 -6.28 7.36
CA LEU A 785 30.15 -5.06 6.84
C LEU A 785 29.66 -5.24 5.39
N THR A 786 30.44 -5.97 4.58
CA THR A 786 30.05 -6.35 3.21
C THR A 786 28.84 -7.30 3.19
N GLY A 787 28.80 -8.29 4.08
CA GLY A 787 27.71 -9.25 4.22
C GLY A 787 26.39 -8.60 4.67
N ILE A 788 26.46 -7.66 5.62
CA ILE A 788 25.29 -6.88 6.08
C ILE A 788 24.69 -6.08 4.91
N ILE A 789 25.51 -5.34 4.16
CA ILE A 789 25.03 -4.57 3.01
C ILE A 789 24.47 -5.48 1.90
N ARG A 790 25.10 -6.62 1.62
CA ARG A 790 24.58 -7.54 0.60
C ARG A 790 23.20 -8.11 0.96
N ARG A 791 22.94 -8.34 2.25
CA ARG A 791 21.69 -8.92 2.78
C ARG A 791 20.56 -7.92 3.02
N GLN A 792 20.85 -6.63 3.23
CA GLN A 792 19.85 -5.57 3.44
C GLN A 792 18.84 -5.84 4.58
N PRO A 793 19.28 -6.03 5.84
CA PRO A 793 18.38 -6.23 6.97
C PRO A 793 17.47 -5.02 7.25
N SER A 794 16.28 -5.31 7.78
CA SER A 794 15.36 -4.32 8.35
C SER A 794 15.66 -4.03 9.83
N ALA A 795 16.20 -5.01 10.55
CA ALA A 795 16.65 -4.87 11.93
C ALA A 795 18.14 -5.25 12.05
N LEU A 796 18.97 -4.36 12.60
CA LEU A 796 20.41 -4.57 12.74
C LEU A 796 20.87 -4.29 14.17
N ASN A 797 21.41 -5.31 14.83
CA ASN A 797 22.01 -5.21 16.16
C ASN A 797 23.54 -5.14 16.05
N LEU A 798 24.09 -3.99 16.46
CA LEU A 798 25.51 -3.64 16.52
C LEU A 798 25.99 -3.45 17.98
N THR A 799 25.25 -3.94 18.97
CA THR A 799 25.54 -3.73 20.40
C THR A 799 26.97 -4.18 20.76
N SER A 800 27.67 -3.37 21.56
CA SER A 800 29.06 -3.62 21.98
C SER A 800 30.04 -3.94 20.84
N THR A 801 29.86 -3.37 19.63
CA THR A 801 30.81 -3.55 18.50
C THR A 801 31.87 -2.45 18.44
N ASN A 802 32.98 -2.73 17.75
CA ASN A 802 34.05 -1.76 17.53
C ASN A 802 33.78 -0.80 16.36
N ILE A 803 32.52 -0.50 16.04
CA ILE A 803 32.19 0.31 14.85
C ILE A 803 32.60 1.78 15.03
N SER A 804 33.36 2.30 14.07
CA SER A 804 33.68 3.73 14.02
C SER A 804 32.57 4.54 13.35
N ARG A 805 32.57 5.86 13.60
CA ARG A 805 31.67 6.82 12.93
C ARG A 805 31.66 6.65 11.41
N VAL A 806 32.84 6.58 10.78
CA VAL A 806 32.97 6.49 9.31
C VAL A 806 32.40 5.17 8.79
N GLN A 807 32.58 4.06 9.52
CA GLN A 807 31.99 2.77 9.17
C GLN A 807 30.46 2.79 9.31
N LEU A 808 29.92 3.35 10.40
CA LEU A 808 28.47 3.46 10.58
C LEU A 808 27.83 4.41 9.56
N GLU A 809 28.46 5.56 9.28
CA GLU A 809 28.06 6.46 8.19
C GLU A 809 28.03 5.73 6.83
N TRP A 810 29.09 4.96 6.52
CA TRP A 810 29.22 4.21 5.27
C TRP A 810 28.20 3.06 5.17
N LEU A 811 27.84 2.44 6.29
CA LEU A 811 26.86 1.36 6.41
C LEU A 811 25.43 1.88 6.26
N LEU A 812 25.04 2.91 7.03
CA LEU A 812 23.70 3.50 6.98
C LEU A 812 23.37 4.10 5.60
N LYS A 813 24.36 4.73 4.93
CA LYS A 813 24.24 5.20 3.53
C LYS A 813 23.97 4.07 2.51
N ARG A 814 23.98 2.80 2.94
CA ARG A 814 23.78 1.58 2.14
C ARG A 814 22.70 0.63 2.69
N LEU A 815 21.96 1.03 3.72
CA LEU A 815 20.83 0.27 4.29
C LEU A 815 19.52 1.09 4.22
N PRO A 816 18.98 1.39 3.02
CA PRO A 816 17.78 2.22 2.83
C PRO A 816 16.48 1.61 3.38
N CYS A 817 16.49 0.33 3.76
CA CYS A 817 15.36 -0.40 4.33
C CYS A 817 15.48 -0.65 5.85
N LEU A 818 16.44 0.00 6.52
CA LEU A 818 16.65 -0.20 7.95
C LEU A 818 15.57 0.52 8.78
N GLU A 819 14.86 -0.26 9.59
CA GLU A 819 13.72 0.15 10.40
C GLU A 819 14.00 -0.01 11.90
N HIS A 820 14.92 -0.90 12.31
CA HIS A 820 15.36 -1.04 13.71
C HIS A 820 16.90 -1.07 13.80
N LEU A 821 17.48 -0.27 14.68
CA LEU A 821 18.93 -0.16 14.87
C LEU A 821 19.29 -0.15 16.36
N PHE A 822 20.08 -1.13 16.78
CA PHE A 822 20.59 -1.25 18.15
C PHE A 822 22.08 -0.93 18.18
N LEU A 823 22.43 0.12 18.93
CA LEU A 823 23.78 0.66 19.10
C LEU A 823 24.21 0.67 20.57
N SER A 824 23.52 -0.07 21.46
CA SER A 824 23.87 -0.12 22.88
C SER A 824 25.36 -0.39 23.10
N SER A 825 25.98 0.31 24.04
CA SER A 825 27.42 0.19 24.37
C SER A 825 28.38 0.32 23.18
N ASN A 826 28.03 1.12 22.17
CA ASN A 826 28.97 1.64 21.17
C ASN A 826 29.43 3.04 21.59
N SER A 827 30.49 3.57 20.98
CA SER A 827 30.94 4.93 21.31
C SER A 827 29.94 6.03 20.87
N VAL A 828 29.84 7.11 21.66
CA VAL A 828 29.18 8.37 21.26
C VAL A 828 29.67 8.85 19.90
N ALA A 829 30.98 8.76 19.66
CA ALA A 829 31.61 9.12 18.40
C ALA A 829 31.01 8.35 17.21
N ALA A 830 30.78 7.03 17.35
CA ALA A 830 30.11 6.23 16.35
C ALA A 830 28.67 6.72 16.11
N CYS A 831 27.88 6.87 17.18
CA CYS A 831 26.47 7.25 17.10
C CYS A 831 26.23 8.63 16.48
N SER A 832 27.22 9.54 16.57
CA SER A 832 27.20 10.84 15.85
C SER A 832 27.06 10.72 14.32
N ALA A 833 27.28 9.52 13.74
CA ALA A 833 26.96 9.22 12.34
C ALA A 833 25.49 9.51 11.99
N LEU A 834 24.54 9.29 12.93
CA LEU A 834 23.10 9.49 12.71
C LEU A 834 22.77 10.94 12.30
N ARG A 835 23.50 11.93 12.83
CA ARG A 835 23.38 13.36 12.46
C ARG A 835 23.65 13.61 10.96
N SER A 836 24.44 12.76 10.32
CA SER A 836 24.98 12.96 8.97
C SER A 836 24.33 12.08 7.88
N VAL A 837 23.47 11.13 8.26
CA VAL A 837 22.84 10.17 7.34
C VAL A 837 21.31 10.25 7.42
N PRO A 838 20.62 10.50 6.28
CA PRO A 838 19.17 10.40 6.22
C PRO A 838 18.66 8.97 6.40
N VAL A 839 18.44 8.54 7.65
CA VAL A 839 17.83 7.25 8.02
C VAL A 839 16.31 7.26 7.87
N THR A 840 15.81 7.50 6.65
CA THR A 840 14.40 7.83 6.34
C THR A 840 13.39 6.68 6.48
N ARG A 841 13.72 5.60 7.22
CA ARG A 841 12.78 4.55 7.62
C ARG A 841 12.90 4.13 9.09
N LEU A 842 13.85 4.67 9.86
CA LEU A 842 14.14 4.19 11.21
C LEU A 842 12.95 4.42 12.16
N ARG A 843 12.47 3.33 12.77
CA ARG A 843 11.35 3.27 13.72
C ARG A 843 11.81 3.02 15.14
N THR A 844 12.77 2.13 15.32
CA THR A 844 13.37 1.82 16.63
C THR A 844 14.84 2.20 16.64
N LEU A 845 15.24 2.98 17.62
CA LEU A 845 16.63 3.34 17.88
C LEU A 845 16.98 3.04 19.34
N ASP A 846 17.98 2.19 19.55
CA ASP A 846 18.54 1.90 20.87
C ASP A 846 19.96 2.48 20.98
N LEU A 847 20.15 3.32 21.99
CA LEU A 847 21.39 4.01 22.38
C LEU A 847 21.74 3.73 23.85
N SER A 848 21.25 2.61 24.42
CA SER A 848 21.45 2.25 25.83
C SER A 848 22.93 2.04 26.19
N TRP A 849 23.29 2.24 27.46
CA TRP A 849 24.60 1.87 28.03
C TRP A 849 25.81 2.42 27.23
N ILE A 850 25.66 3.61 26.65
CA ILE A 850 26.71 4.33 25.92
C ILE A 850 27.44 5.26 26.91
N ASP A 851 28.71 4.94 27.20
CA ASP A 851 29.57 5.74 28.07
C ASP A 851 29.66 7.20 27.60
N GLY A 852 29.33 8.14 28.49
CA GLY A 852 29.34 9.58 28.21
C GLY A 852 28.21 10.06 27.28
N LEU A 853 27.14 9.28 27.10
CA LEU A 853 25.90 9.78 26.51
C LEU A 853 25.10 10.57 27.55
N ASN A 854 25.14 11.90 27.43
CA ASN A 854 24.47 12.87 28.28
C ASN A 854 23.71 13.88 27.39
N ASP A 855 23.06 14.86 28.00
CA ASP A 855 22.21 15.83 27.30
C ASP A 855 22.90 16.51 26.11
N ASP A 856 24.17 16.90 26.24
CA ASP A 856 24.88 17.64 25.19
C ASP A 856 25.41 16.73 24.09
N THR A 857 25.93 15.54 24.43
CA THR A 857 26.32 14.55 23.42
C THR A 857 25.10 13.98 22.70
N LEU A 858 23.93 13.89 23.35
CA LEU A 858 22.67 13.52 22.73
C LEU A 858 22.12 14.63 21.81
N LYS A 859 22.19 15.92 22.21
CA LYS A 859 21.91 17.07 21.31
C LYS A 859 22.88 17.15 20.13
N MET A 860 24.10 16.60 20.24
CA MET A 860 25.01 16.44 19.10
C MET A 860 24.55 15.35 18.12
N ILE A 861 23.94 14.27 18.60
CA ILE A 861 23.38 13.18 17.78
C ILE A 861 22.03 13.57 17.16
N ILE A 862 21.17 14.25 17.94
CA ILE A 862 19.82 14.71 17.57
C ILE A 862 19.86 16.24 17.36
N PRO A 863 20.19 16.73 16.15
CA PRO A 863 20.43 18.16 15.94
C PRO A 863 19.12 18.98 16.04
N PRO A 864 19.13 20.12 16.75
CA PRO A 864 17.97 20.96 16.88
C PRO A 864 17.57 21.61 15.55
N ILE A 865 16.25 21.69 15.32
CA ILE A 865 15.57 22.52 14.31
C ILE A 865 16.16 22.43 12.89
N SER A 866 15.79 21.36 12.17
CA SER A 866 15.68 21.43 10.72
C SER A 866 14.41 20.71 10.25
N HIS A 867 13.84 21.14 9.12
CA HIS A 867 12.73 20.41 8.50
C HIS A 867 13.14 18.98 8.07
N THR A 868 14.45 18.74 7.91
CA THR A 868 15.08 17.55 7.34
C THR A 868 15.59 16.50 8.34
N SER A 869 15.39 16.65 9.66
CA SER A 869 15.85 15.62 10.62
C SER A 869 15.20 14.25 10.30
N SER A 870 16.05 13.24 10.14
CA SER A 870 15.68 11.86 9.78
C SER A 870 15.04 11.08 10.92
N LEU A 871 15.28 11.48 12.17
CA LEU A 871 14.80 10.78 13.36
C LEU A 871 13.34 11.11 13.74
N LYS A 872 12.69 12.04 13.02
CA LYS A 872 11.27 12.41 13.22
C LYS A 872 10.27 11.26 13.11
N ILE A 873 10.68 10.15 12.51
CA ILE A 873 9.85 8.97 12.25
C ILE A 873 10.13 7.80 13.21
N VAL A 874 11.02 8.01 14.19
CA VAL A 874 11.31 7.07 15.28
C VAL A 874 10.12 7.05 16.23
N SER A 875 9.55 5.87 16.44
CA SER A 875 8.42 5.60 17.33
C SER A 875 8.83 4.87 18.61
N GLY A 876 10.04 4.29 18.66
CA GLY A 876 10.63 3.69 19.86
C GLY A 876 12.08 4.16 20.07
N LEU A 877 12.38 4.74 21.23
CA LEU A 877 13.72 5.19 21.62
C LEU A 877 14.13 4.54 22.93
N ALA A 878 15.35 3.99 22.99
CA ALA A 878 15.96 3.51 24.23
C ALA A 878 17.27 4.24 24.54
N LEU A 879 17.40 4.64 25.81
CA LEU A 879 18.50 5.42 26.39
C LEU A 879 18.90 4.83 27.76
N ASN A 880 18.61 3.55 28.00
CA ASN A 880 18.77 2.89 29.30
C ASN A 880 20.21 3.01 29.82
N GLY A 881 20.41 3.32 31.10
CA GLY A 881 21.75 3.42 31.70
C GLY A 881 22.65 4.50 31.09
N THR A 882 22.08 5.60 30.57
CA THR A 882 22.83 6.76 30.07
C THR A 882 22.73 7.93 31.05
N GLU A 883 23.63 8.91 30.94
CA GLU A 883 23.77 10.04 31.88
C GLU A 883 22.75 11.18 31.62
N VAL A 884 21.73 10.94 30.79
CA VAL A 884 20.72 11.93 30.39
C VAL A 884 19.86 12.41 31.57
N THR A 885 19.46 13.67 31.51
CA THR A 885 18.58 14.34 32.47
C THR A 885 17.21 14.64 31.84
N ASP A 886 16.24 15.03 32.68
CA ASP A 886 14.90 15.40 32.21
C ASP A 886 14.93 16.57 31.20
N SER A 887 15.97 17.42 31.24
CA SER A 887 16.10 18.63 30.39
C SER A 887 16.17 18.33 28.89
N VAL A 888 16.79 17.21 28.49
CA VAL A 888 16.87 16.83 27.08
C VAL A 888 15.59 16.15 26.59
N LEU A 889 14.78 15.55 27.47
CA LEU A 889 13.61 14.76 27.09
C LEU A 889 12.51 15.61 26.43
N GLY A 890 12.24 16.81 26.96
CA GLY A 890 11.33 17.77 26.32
C GLY A 890 11.84 18.25 24.94
N SER A 891 13.16 18.23 24.72
CA SER A 891 13.72 18.46 23.38
C SER A 891 13.54 17.25 22.46
N ILE A 892 13.72 16.02 22.96
CA ILE A 892 13.53 14.78 22.18
C ILE A 892 12.10 14.69 21.67
N VAL A 893 11.10 14.88 22.53
CA VAL A 893 9.66 14.83 22.17
C VAL A 893 9.34 15.81 21.04
N ARG A 894 9.82 17.05 21.13
CA ARG A 894 9.63 18.09 20.09
C ARG A 894 10.30 17.76 18.75
N TYR A 895 11.28 16.84 18.72
CA TYR A 895 11.93 16.38 17.49
C TYR A 895 11.47 14.99 17.01
N MET A 896 10.92 14.16 17.90
CA MET A 896 10.36 12.83 17.62
C MET A 896 8.85 12.84 17.91
N ASN A 897 8.09 13.66 17.18
CA ASN A 897 6.68 13.90 17.44
C ASN A 897 5.72 12.73 17.09
N ILE A 898 6.27 11.53 16.86
CA ILE A 898 5.53 10.26 16.78
C ILE A 898 6.09 9.18 17.72
N LEU A 899 6.85 9.58 18.73
CA LEU A 899 7.40 8.68 19.75
C LEU A 899 6.25 8.04 20.55
N VAL A 900 6.16 6.71 20.52
CA VAL A 900 5.14 5.90 21.20
C VAL A 900 5.72 5.23 22.45
N LYS A 901 6.99 4.81 22.38
CA LYS A 901 7.72 4.13 23.47
C LYS A 901 9.06 4.81 23.76
N LEU A 902 9.29 5.16 25.03
CA LEU A 902 10.55 5.69 25.56
C LEU A 902 11.06 4.80 26.69
N GLU A 903 12.32 4.37 26.60
CA GLU A 903 12.99 3.51 27.59
C GLU A 903 14.20 4.22 28.20
N LEU A 904 14.17 4.42 29.52
CA LEU A 904 15.15 5.15 30.35
C LEU A 904 15.56 4.33 31.59
N THR A 905 15.38 3.00 31.54
CA THR A 905 15.71 2.06 32.62
C THR A 905 17.16 2.24 33.10
N TYR A 906 17.37 2.31 34.43
CA TYR A 906 18.63 2.59 35.12
C TYR A 906 19.36 3.92 34.80
N CYS A 907 18.68 4.95 34.27
CA CYS A 907 19.30 6.27 34.13
C CYS A 907 19.46 6.96 35.51
N PRO A 908 20.68 7.39 35.92
CA PRO A 908 20.91 7.91 37.27
C PRO A 908 20.40 9.34 37.50
N ASN A 909 20.26 10.14 36.42
CA ASN A 909 19.99 11.58 36.49
C ASN A 909 18.54 11.95 36.10
N ILE A 910 17.65 10.95 36.02
CA ILE A 910 16.22 11.11 35.69
C ILE A 910 15.42 11.24 36.98
N THR A 911 14.58 12.28 37.08
CA THR A 911 13.88 12.67 38.33
C THR A 911 12.36 12.72 38.16
N ASP A 912 11.65 12.97 39.25
CA ASP A 912 10.17 13.04 39.26
C ASP A 912 9.57 14.05 38.25
N ASP A 913 10.34 15.07 37.83
CA ASP A 913 9.92 16.08 36.86
C ASP A 913 9.81 15.55 35.41
N ILE A 914 10.28 14.33 35.13
CA ILE A 914 10.30 13.70 33.81
C ILE A 914 8.96 13.78 33.06
N LEU A 915 7.84 13.43 33.71
CA LEU A 915 6.53 13.43 33.05
C LEU A 915 6.03 14.86 32.74
N GLY A 916 6.53 15.87 33.45
CA GLY A 916 6.32 17.28 33.11
C GLY A 916 7.09 17.70 31.86
N GLN A 917 8.34 17.23 31.71
CA GLN A 917 9.14 17.49 30.48
C GLN A 917 8.59 16.74 29.26
N LEU A 918 7.85 15.65 29.46
CA LEU A 918 7.18 14.87 28.42
C LEU A 918 5.76 15.38 28.08
N ALA A 919 5.30 16.51 28.63
CA ALA A 919 3.92 17.00 28.45
C ALA A 919 3.53 17.29 26.99
N ASP A 920 4.49 17.72 26.15
CA ASP A 920 4.28 17.97 24.72
C ASP A 920 4.10 16.68 23.87
N ALA A 921 4.06 15.49 24.49
CA ALA A 921 4.09 14.21 23.80
C ALA A 921 2.71 13.72 23.34
N GLU A 922 2.23 14.25 22.20
CA GLU A 922 0.94 13.89 21.58
C GLU A 922 0.75 12.40 21.23
N THR A 923 1.80 11.56 21.28
CA THR A 923 1.76 10.14 20.85
C THR A 923 2.30 9.12 21.86
N LEU A 924 2.84 9.56 23.00
CA LEU A 924 3.63 8.70 23.89
C LEU A 924 2.73 7.86 24.81
N SER A 925 2.78 6.54 24.65
CA SER A 925 1.91 5.59 25.38
C SER A 925 2.66 4.66 26.33
N HIS A 926 3.99 4.52 26.21
CA HIS A 926 4.85 3.71 27.09
C HIS A 926 6.08 4.49 27.54
N VAL A 927 6.31 4.55 28.85
CA VAL A 927 7.54 5.09 29.46
C VAL A 927 8.12 4.08 30.45
N GLY A 928 9.37 3.64 30.23
CA GLY A 928 10.10 2.76 31.13
C GLY A 928 11.14 3.50 31.95
N LEU A 929 10.98 3.51 33.28
CA LEU A 929 11.88 4.14 34.27
C LEU A 929 12.49 3.11 35.23
N THR A 930 12.38 1.81 34.93
CA THR A 930 12.79 0.71 35.82
C THR A 930 14.19 0.96 36.42
N GLY A 931 14.31 0.88 37.74
CA GLY A 931 15.59 1.01 38.46
C GLY A 931 16.22 2.41 38.49
N CYS A 932 15.52 3.48 38.07
CA CYS A 932 16.03 4.85 38.23
C CYS A 932 16.11 5.22 39.74
N PRO A 933 17.25 5.74 40.24
CA PRO A 933 17.45 5.97 41.67
C PRO A 933 16.78 7.25 42.19
N CYS A 934 16.58 8.25 41.32
CA CYS A 934 16.04 9.57 41.66
C CYS A 934 14.53 9.69 41.41
N ILE A 935 13.85 8.60 41.04
CA ILE A 935 12.40 8.50 40.90
C ILE A 935 11.77 8.10 42.25
N THR A 936 10.72 8.81 42.65
CA THR A 936 9.97 8.62 43.89
C THR A 936 8.46 8.54 43.62
N ASP A 937 7.65 8.34 44.66
CA ASP A 937 6.17 8.42 44.56
C ASP A 937 5.65 9.73 43.92
N LYS A 938 6.45 10.81 43.89
CA LYS A 938 6.05 12.08 43.26
C LYS A 938 5.88 11.99 41.75
N VAL A 939 6.62 11.12 41.03
CA VAL A 939 6.48 10.97 39.57
C VAL A 939 5.04 10.67 39.16
N LEU A 940 4.30 9.99 40.02
CA LEU A 940 2.91 9.59 39.79
C LEU A 940 1.94 10.79 39.67
N ASN A 941 2.31 11.96 40.21
CA ASN A 941 1.54 13.19 40.03
C ASN A 941 1.58 13.69 38.57
N GLY A 942 2.67 13.42 37.84
CA GLY A 942 2.86 13.81 36.44
C GLY A 942 2.08 12.94 35.43
N LEU A 943 1.34 11.92 35.88
CA LEU A 943 0.55 11.04 35.01
C LEU A 943 -0.56 11.76 34.21
N PHE A 944 -0.97 12.94 34.67
CA PHE A 944 -1.90 13.82 33.96
C PHE A 944 -1.22 14.64 32.85
N SER A 945 0.07 14.93 32.98
CA SER A 945 0.84 15.74 32.02
C SER A 945 1.02 15.06 30.66
N VAL A 946 1.10 13.73 30.63
CA VAL A 946 1.27 12.94 29.39
C VAL A 946 -0.07 12.24 29.05
N PRO A 947 -0.96 12.85 28.25
CA PRO A 947 -2.36 12.43 28.16
C PRO A 947 -2.55 10.99 27.65
N LEU A 948 -1.76 10.54 26.66
CA LEU A 948 -1.88 9.20 26.07
C LEU A 948 -1.08 8.09 26.80
N LEU A 949 -0.42 8.39 27.92
CA LEU A 949 0.39 7.42 28.66
C LEU A 949 -0.49 6.26 29.19
N THR A 950 -0.30 5.06 28.65
CA THR A 950 -1.02 3.82 29.03
C THR A 950 -0.17 2.83 29.82
N ILE A 951 1.16 2.90 29.73
CA ILE A 951 2.09 2.04 30.46
C ILE A 951 3.20 2.88 31.08
N LEU A 952 3.39 2.75 32.39
CA LEU A 952 4.54 3.29 33.13
C LEU A 952 5.25 2.14 33.86
N GLU A 953 6.52 1.90 33.56
CA GLU A 953 7.32 0.93 34.32
C GLU A 953 8.22 1.63 35.34
N VAL A 954 8.06 1.29 36.61
CA VAL A 954 8.82 1.80 37.76
C VAL A 954 9.29 0.66 38.67
N ASN A 955 9.46 -0.54 38.09
CA ASN A 955 10.05 -1.69 38.79
C ASN A 955 11.42 -1.32 39.36
N TYR A 956 11.81 -1.88 40.51
CA TYR A 956 13.09 -1.60 41.17
C TYR A 956 13.43 -0.12 41.51
N CYS A 957 12.51 0.83 41.30
CA CYS A 957 12.67 2.21 41.78
C CYS A 957 12.47 2.22 43.31
N LYS A 958 13.57 2.31 44.07
CA LYS A 958 13.57 2.06 45.53
C LYS A 958 12.66 2.99 46.33
N ASN A 959 12.39 4.19 45.81
CA ASN A 959 11.59 5.22 46.47
C ASN A 959 10.14 5.30 45.93
N VAL A 960 9.72 4.30 45.14
CA VAL A 960 8.35 4.15 44.64
C VAL A 960 7.64 3.03 45.40
N THR A 961 6.52 3.33 46.03
CA THR A 961 5.74 2.41 46.84
C THR A 961 4.57 1.82 46.05
N VAL A 962 4.33 0.52 46.22
CA VAL A 962 3.18 -0.18 45.59
C VAL A 962 1.86 0.45 46.04
N SER A 963 1.80 0.97 47.27
CA SER A 963 0.71 1.78 47.81
C SER A 963 0.41 3.02 46.98
N ALA A 964 1.43 3.80 46.60
CA ALA A 964 1.23 4.99 45.79
C ALA A 964 0.85 4.65 44.35
N CYS A 965 1.45 3.61 43.75
CA CYS A 965 1.03 3.10 42.44
C CYS A 965 -0.45 2.67 42.43
N HIS A 966 -0.91 1.98 43.48
CA HIS A 966 -2.32 1.60 43.65
C HIS A 966 -3.23 2.82 43.85
N ALA A 967 -2.78 3.84 44.58
CA ALA A 967 -3.53 5.09 44.73
C ALA A 967 -3.64 5.83 43.38
N ALA A 968 -2.52 6.01 42.67
CA ALA A 968 -2.45 6.64 41.37
C ALA A 968 -3.36 5.94 40.34
N MET A 969 -3.31 4.61 40.22
CA MET A 969 -4.20 3.87 39.31
C MET A 969 -5.69 4.08 39.63
N ARG A 970 -6.07 4.24 40.91
CA ARG A 970 -7.46 4.57 41.29
C ARG A 970 -7.82 6.00 40.85
N THR A 971 -6.97 6.99 41.14
CA THR A 971 -7.19 8.39 40.76
C THR A 971 -7.29 8.56 39.24
N MET A 972 -6.42 7.89 38.47
CA MET A 972 -6.45 7.90 37.01
C MET A 972 -7.74 7.26 36.48
N ARG A 973 -8.16 6.12 37.04
CA ARG A 973 -9.43 5.44 36.69
C ARG A 973 -10.66 6.29 37.01
N GLN A 974 -10.66 7.02 38.13
CA GLN A 974 -11.73 7.97 38.47
C GLN A 974 -11.84 9.11 37.45
N ASN A 975 -10.71 9.55 36.89
CA ASN A 975 -10.64 10.54 35.81
C ASN A 975 -10.75 9.91 34.40
N GLY A 976 -11.33 8.70 34.29
CA GLY A 976 -11.60 8.03 33.01
C GLY A 976 -10.39 7.50 32.23
N LYS A 977 -9.16 7.63 32.76
CA LYS A 977 -7.92 7.20 32.09
C LYS A 977 -7.45 5.84 32.60
N CYS A 978 -7.37 4.87 31.71
CA CYS A 978 -6.78 3.56 32.00
C CYS A 978 -5.26 3.62 31.84
N ILE A 979 -4.51 3.16 32.86
CA ILE A 979 -3.05 3.07 32.84
C ILE A 979 -2.59 1.83 33.61
N THR A 980 -1.63 1.11 33.05
CA THR A 980 -0.89 0.03 33.71
C THR A 980 0.37 0.61 34.34
N ILE A 981 0.55 0.44 35.65
CA ILE A 981 1.79 0.80 36.34
C ILE A 981 2.49 -0.49 36.78
N CYS A 982 3.63 -0.80 36.18
CA CYS A 982 4.45 -1.94 36.59
C CYS A 982 5.36 -1.52 37.74
N CYS A 983 5.07 -1.99 38.96
CA CYS A 983 5.86 -1.72 40.15
C CYS A 983 6.07 -3.01 40.97
N GLY A 984 7.30 -3.22 41.45
CA GLY A 984 7.66 -4.38 42.26
C GLY A 984 9.17 -4.59 42.35
N GLN A 985 9.57 -5.62 43.12
CA GLN A 985 10.97 -6.06 43.25
C GLN A 985 11.16 -7.58 43.05
N ASN A 986 10.08 -8.33 42.74
CA ASN A 986 10.07 -9.80 42.75
C ASN A 986 10.22 -10.46 41.37
N GLU A 987 10.24 -9.70 40.26
CA GLU A 987 10.46 -10.22 38.91
C GLU A 987 11.82 -9.76 38.37
N SER A 988 12.77 -10.71 38.23
CA SER A 988 14.16 -10.44 37.80
C SER A 988 14.26 -9.48 36.60
N PRO A 989 15.07 -8.39 36.68
CA PRO A 989 15.24 -7.44 35.57
C PRO A 989 15.70 -8.09 34.27
N TYR A 990 16.41 -9.23 34.37
CA TYR A 990 16.91 -9.98 33.22
C TYR A 990 15.84 -10.71 32.42
N ALA A 991 14.62 -10.87 32.95
CA ALA A 991 13.54 -11.52 32.21
C ALA A 991 13.11 -10.70 30.98
N ARG A 992 12.93 -9.38 31.14
CA ARG A 992 12.33 -8.51 30.11
C ARG A 992 13.32 -7.84 29.15
N LEU A 993 14.63 -7.99 29.38
CA LEU A 993 15.66 -7.51 28.44
C LEU A 993 15.69 -8.31 27.11
N VAL A 994 14.96 -9.43 27.03
CA VAL A 994 14.75 -10.19 25.80
C VAL A 994 13.57 -9.62 24.99
N ASP A 995 12.53 -9.12 25.66
CA ASP A 995 11.24 -8.69 25.09
C ASP A 995 11.34 -7.40 24.21
N MET A 996 12.51 -6.76 24.15
CA MET A 996 12.79 -5.71 23.16
C MET A 996 13.04 -6.26 21.75
N VAL A 997 13.16 -7.58 21.59
CA VAL A 997 12.96 -8.29 20.33
C VAL A 997 11.48 -8.72 20.26
N PRO A 998 10.71 -8.35 19.21
CA PRO A 998 9.37 -8.90 19.04
C PRO A 998 9.42 -10.43 18.98
N GLU A 999 8.45 -11.13 19.59
CA GLU A 999 8.41 -12.59 19.69
C GLU A 999 8.54 -13.28 18.31
N LEU A 1000 9.78 -13.66 17.99
CA LEU A 1000 10.20 -14.27 16.72
C LEU A 1000 11.49 -15.08 16.88
N ILE A 1001 11.82 -15.46 18.12
CA ILE A 1001 12.95 -16.32 18.47
C ILE A 1001 12.46 -17.40 19.45
N ASP A 1002 11.79 -18.40 18.89
CA ASP A 1002 11.98 -19.78 19.33
C ASP A 1002 11.99 -20.70 18.10
N THR A 1003 13.07 -20.53 17.30
CA THR A 1003 13.47 -21.31 16.11
C THR A 1003 14.99 -21.29 15.98
#